data_AF-A0A2E6S4X5-F1
#
_entry.id   AF-A0A2E6S4X5-F1
#
_cell.length_a   1.000
_cell.length_b   1.000
_cell.length_c   1.000
_cell.angle_alpha   90.00
_cell.angle_beta   90.00
_cell.angle_gamma   90.00
#
_symmetry.space_group_name_H-M   'P 1'
#
loop_
_entity.id
_entity.type
_entity.pdbx_description
1 polymer ?
#
loop_
_entity_poly.entity_id
_entity_poly.type
_entity_poly.pdbx_seq_one_letter_code
_entity_poly.pdbx_strand_id
1 'polypeptide(L)'
;MKQPLSPQRWKLSMFGFMKNYLPKSLLLLVLFIASLNGQFMHTVGKDIVDKNGNKIILKGMGLGGWLVPEGYMLGTWGSPTSIRDRITELIGEDSTAIFYEQFEKNYVAEKDIAKLSEWGFNSVRLPFHYKNLSTEYGSYNEKGFSIIDSVLAWCTRNEIYLILDMHVAPGSQSEDANADGDAGANLWESSLNQDWSIDIWGEIARRYASEEWIGGYDLINEPVLYNGGARVRNLQRRMRNRIRKYDQNHILFVNGNMWSRAFEGLEPALDENMVWAFHYYSWMVFNRVTQNTIQYLINLRNRTNRPLWLGEAGENSNEWFMEVTDLMERNNIGWAWWNYKKVGTITGPVSAPSDPIYEKITSYWNGDGPKPSRETSQLGLNRLVENLKLENCEIKKDVIAALLDDNYKNKNLPFNNLIIPGNINLVDYDIGANGIAYFDFDYIDNRPGGGGINVWNNGWAYRNDGVDIQVSTNTQLSKYHVSHTQSGEFLKYTINVLQEGSYDFSIISSSETAGSSVSIFNEENETLIDEAKLPNTQSYDIWTETEIGKADLDKGKNVLRLSITRGGSNLKMLKVTSKASTSGMVIFNHKVYPNPTPKSLNIHFDAFSSKKVKVAIFDLQGKEIWSGFKRSKAGENIFEWNALDNKRNKVSNGIYFILIDDGHKVIKEKFTVLR
;
A
#
# COMPACT_ATOMS: atom_id res chain seq x y z
N MET A 1 30.63 57.79 26.93
CA MET A 1 31.87 58.57 26.69
C MET A 1 31.99 58.85 25.20
N LYS A 2 31.95 60.14 24.84
CA LYS A 2 32.30 60.80 23.56
C LYS A 2 31.59 60.38 22.24
N GLN A 3 30.53 61.14 21.93
CA GLN A 3 30.24 61.74 20.60
C GLN A 3 31.36 62.77 20.21
N PRO A 4 31.32 63.57 19.10
CA PRO A 4 30.34 63.76 17.98
C PRO A 4 31.03 63.84 16.57
N LEU A 5 30.36 64.02 15.42
CA LEU A 5 30.03 65.33 14.83
C LEU A 5 29.16 65.21 13.55
N SER A 6 28.08 65.99 13.52
CA SER A 6 27.21 66.44 12.40
C SER A 6 27.94 67.52 11.53
N PRO A 7 27.35 68.24 10.51
CA PRO A 7 25.92 68.46 10.22
C PRO A 7 25.43 68.67 8.75
N GLN A 8 24.09 68.53 8.59
CA GLN A 8 23.10 69.30 7.81
C GLN A 8 23.37 69.76 6.35
N ARG A 9 22.33 69.68 5.49
CA ARG A 9 21.55 70.85 4.97
C ARG A 9 20.47 70.51 3.91
N TRP A 10 19.22 70.95 4.17
CA TRP A 10 18.07 71.45 3.32
C TRP A 10 17.64 70.66 2.04
N LYS A 11 16.40 70.65 1.47
CA LYS A 11 15.13 71.40 1.60
C LYS A 11 14.01 70.69 0.79
N LEU A 12 12.77 70.81 1.30
CA LEU A 12 11.41 70.86 0.69
C LEU A 12 11.04 70.40 -0.75
N SER A 13 9.86 69.74 -0.76
CA SER A 13 8.61 69.98 -1.56
C SER A 13 8.37 69.34 -2.95
N MET A 14 7.38 68.43 -2.96
CA MET A 14 6.06 68.49 -3.63
C MET A 14 5.91 68.49 -5.18
N PHE A 15 4.96 67.63 -5.62
CA PHE A 15 4.17 67.58 -6.87
C PHE A 15 4.74 66.91 -8.15
N GLY A 16 3.94 65.98 -8.70
CA GLY A 16 3.50 66.08 -10.11
C GLY A 16 3.81 64.94 -11.09
N PHE A 17 2.87 63.99 -11.21
CA PHE A 17 2.29 63.41 -12.44
C PHE A 17 3.15 62.89 -13.65
N MET A 18 2.94 61.60 -13.94
CA MET A 18 2.79 60.91 -15.25
C MET A 18 3.88 60.95 -16.34
N LYS A 19 4.45 59.77 -16.66
CA LYS A 19 4.36 59.07 -17.99
C LYS A 19 5.09 57.70 -18.00
N ASN A 20 4.30 56.62 -17.92
CA ASN A 20 4.17 55.50 -18.87
C ASN A 20 5.38 54.87 -19.65
N TYR A 21 5.37 53.51 -19.63
CA TYR A 21 5.84 52.48 -20.60
C TYR A 21 7.19 51.73 -20.40
N LEU A 22 7.11 50.57 -19.69
CA LEU A 22 7.53 49.17 -19.99
C LEU A 22 8.96 48.84 -20.56
N PRO A 23 9.46 47.57 -20.51
CA PRO A 23 9.39 46.53 -19.46
C PRO A 23 10.67 45.64 -19.33
N LYS A 24 10.59 44.65 -18.41
CA LYS A 24 11.28 43.34 -18.34
C LYS A 24 12.04 43.13 -17.01
N SER A 25 11.25 42.87 -15.98
CA SER A 25 11.70 42.15 -14.80
C SER A 25 12.13 40.74 -15.21
N LEU A 26 13.43 40.50 -15.11
CA LEU A 26 14.10 39.20 -15.18
C LEU A 26 13.55 38.35 -14.03
N LEU A 27 12.73 37.35 -14.33
CA LEU A 27 12.31 36.34 -13.35
C LEU A 27 13.53 35.42 -13.16
N LEU A 28 14.28 35.59 -12.07
CA LEU A 28 15.30 34.63 -11.67
C LEU A 28 14.58 33.36 -11.22
N LEU A 29 14.54 32.36 -12.09
CA LEU A 29 14.14 31.00 -11.74
C LEU A 29 15.28 30.40 -10.92
N VAL A 30 15.20 30.48 -9.59
CA VAL A 30 16.10 29.73 -8.71
C VAL A 30 15.64 28.27 -8.76
N LEU A 31 16.25 27.51 -9.67
CA LEU A 31 16.23 26.05 -9.62
C LEU A 31 16.99 25.65 -8.35
N PHE A 32 16.24 25.27 -7.30
CA PHE A 32 16.80 24.39 -6.28
C PHE A 32 17.14 23.07 -6.98
N ILE A 33 18.39 22.92 -7.39
CA ILE A 33 18.95 21.59 -7.63
C ILE A 33 19.03 20.98 -6.24
N ALA A 34 18.01 20.20 -5.86
CA ALA A 34 18.19 19.25 -4.77
C ALA A 34 19.36 18.36 -5.19
N SER A 35 20.49 18.47 -4.50
CA SER A 35 21.57 17.52 -4.65
C SER A 35 21.01 16.18 -4.17
N LEU A 36 20.80 15.25 -5.10
CA LEU A 36 20.64 13.83 -4.77
C LEU A 36 21.89 13.44 -3.97
N ASN A 37 21.75 13.40 -2.65
CA ASN A 37 22.85 13.03 -1.77
C ASN A 37 22.78 11.52 -1.62
N GLY A 38 23.46 10.78 -2.49
CA GLY A 38 23.71 9.37 -2.20
C GLY A 38 24.48 9.24 -0.89
N GLN A 39 24.21 8.15 -0.17
CA GLN A 39 24.80 7.90 1.14
C GLN A 39 25.14 6.42 1.24
N PHE A 40 26.42 6.06 1.12
CA PHE A 40 26.83 4.71 1.51
C PHE A 40 26.32 4.41 2.92
N MET A 41 25.91 3.16 3.13
CA MET A 41 25.62 2.63 4.45
C MET A 41 26.83 1.86 4.97
N HIS A 42 27.11 2.01 6.26
CA HIS A 42 28.16 1.26 6.94
C HIS A 42 27.68 0.73 8.29
N THR A 43 28.33 -0.30 8.79
CA THR A 43 28.08 -0.81 10.14
C THR A 43 29.05 -0.19 11.15
N VAL A 44 28.51 0.22 12.30
CA VAL A 44 29.28 0.68 13.46
C VAL A 44 28.79 -0.08 14.67
N GLY A 45 29.57 -1.07 15.11
CA GLY A 45 29.17 -1.98 16.18
C GLY A 45 27.88 -2.72 15.84
N LYS A 46 26.78 -2.36 16.51
CA LYS A 46 25.47 -3.02 16.38
C LYS A 46 24.49 -2.27 15.49
N ASP A 47 24.90 -1.13 14.95
CA ASP A 47 24.05 -0.23 14.19
C ASP A 47 24.47 -0.16 12.72
N ILE A 48 23.49 0.12 11.86
CA ILE A 48 23.70 0.56 10.48
C ILE A 48 23.60 2.09 10.50
N VAL A 49 24.53 2.77 9.85
CA VAL A 49 24.59 4.23 9.78
C VAL A 49 24.77 4.73 8.36
N ASP A 50 24.31 5.94 8.09
CA ASP A 50 24.61 6.68 6.86
C ASP A 50 26.07 7.19 6.85
N LYS A 51 26.47 7.84 5.74
CA LYS A 51 27.80 8.46 5.60
C LYS A 51 28.12 9.53 6.66
N ASN A 52 27.11 10.10 7.32
CA ASN A 52 27.25 11.12 8.36
C ASN A 52 27.27 10.52 9.78
N GLY A 53 27.11 9.20 9.91
CA GLY A 53 27.01 8.51 11.20
C GLY A 53 25.61 8.52 11.81
N ASN A 54 24.58 8.97 11.08
CA ASN A 54 23.20 8.87 11.53
C ASN A 54 22.71 7.44 11.41
N LYS A 55 22.04 6.95 12.44
CA LYS A 55 21.49 5.59 12.45
C LYS A 55 20.37 5.43 11.42
N ILE A 56 20.40 4.31 10.70
CA ILE A 56 19.38 3.89 9.75
C ILE A 56 18.67 2.65 10.30
N ILE A 57 17.34 2.68 10.29
CA ILE A 57 16.50 1.49 10.38
C ILE A 57 15.93 1.26 8.98
N LEU A 58 16.34 0.16 8.35
CA LEU A 58 15.80 -0.23 7.06
C LEU A 58 14.35 -0.68 7.25
N LYS A 59 13.43 -0.07 6.50
CA LYS A 59 12.02 -0.43 6.40
C LYS A 59 11.76 -0.70 4.93
N GLY A 60 11.88 -1.96 4.53
CA GLY A 60 11.94 -2.34 3.13
C GLY A 60 10.89 -3.34 2.67
N MET A 61 10.82 -3.51 1.36
CA MET A 61 9.99 -4.52 0.70
C MET A 61 10.83 -5.42 -0.19
N GLY A 62 10.55 -6.72 -0.17
CA GLY A 62 11.05 -7.68 -1.15
C GLY A 62 10.28 -7.58 -2.47
N LEU A 63 11.02 -7.45 -3.57
CA LEU A 63 10.50 -7.49 -4.94
C LEU A 63 10.40 -8.93 -5.48
N GLY A 64 9.95 -9.85 -4.62
CA GLY A 64 9.72 -11.26 -4.97
C GLY A 64 8.61 -11.44 -5.99
N GLY A 65 8.53 -12.62 -6.60
CA GLY A 65 7.55 -12.91 -7.64
C GLY A 65 7.88 -12.32 -9.01
N TRP A 66 8.88 -11.43 -9.07
CA TRP A 66 9.33 -10.77 -10.30
C TRP A 66 10.47 -11.51 -11.00
N LEU A 67 11.73 -11.25 -10.64
CA LEU A 67 12.89 -11.92 -11.27
C LEU A 67 13.07 -13.36 -10.78
N VAL A 68 12.40 -13.71 -9.69
CA VAL A 68 12.32 -15.06 -9.14
C VAL A 68 10.83 -15.34 -8.84
N PRO A 69 10.07 -15.83 -9.84
CA PRO A 69 8.65 -16.12 -9.65
C PRO A 69 8.45 -17.37 -8.79
N GLU A 70 7.64 -17.24 -7.73
CA GLU A 70 7.16 -18.35 -6.91
C GLU A 70 5.69 -18.62 -7.21
N GLY A 71 5.31 -19.89 -7.32
CA GLY A 71 4.00 -20.27 -7.86
C GLY A 71 2.81 -19.64 -7.13
N TYR A 72 2.85 -19.60 -5.79
CA TYR A 72 1.74 -19.10 -5.00
C TYR A 72 1.46 -17.61 -5.25
N MET A 73 2.48 -16.83 -5.62
CA MET A 73 2.33 -15.40 -5.95
C MET A 73 1.57 -15.17 -7.25
N LEU A 74 1.51 -16.20 -8.10
CA LEU A 74 0.81 -16.22 -9.38
C LEU A 74 -0.48 -17.03 -9.33
N GLY A 75 -0.93 -17.47 -8.14
CA GLY A 75 -2.12 -18.31 -7.99
C GLY A 75 -1.94 -19.76 -8.45
N THR A 76 -0.70 -20.25 -8.47
CA THR A 76 -0.35 -21.64 -8.78
C THR A 76 0.70 -22.17 -7.78
N TRP A 77 1.48 -23.17 -8.15
CA TRP A 77 2.57 -23.76 -7.38
C TRP A 77 3.83 -23.86 -8.25
N GLY A 78 4.98 -24.21 -7.65
CA GLY A 78 6.20 -24.51 -8.39
C GLY A 78 7.28 -23.42 -8.32
N SER A 79 8.47 -23.83 -8.74
CA SER A 79 9.70 -23.05 -8.90
C SER A 79 9.71 -22.18 -10.16
N PRO A 80 10.68 -21.24 -10.29
CA PRO A 80 10.88 -20.49 -11.52
C PRO A 80 10.97 -21.36 -12.79
N THR A 81 11.76 -22.45 -12.77
CA THR A 81 11.92 -23.34 -13.92
C THR A 81 10.62 -24.07 -14.23
N SER A 82 9.97 -24.69 -13.25
CA SER A 82 8.72 -25.44 -13.49
C SER A 82 7.54 -24.55 -13.93
N ILE A 83 7.48 -23.29 -13.47
CA ILE A 83 6.51 -22.31 -13.96
C ILE A 83 6.77 -21.98 -15.43
N ARG A 84 8.03 -21.70 -15.80
CA ARG A 84 8.41 -21.43 -17.19
C ARG A 84 8.07 -22.61 -18.10
N ASP A 85 8.42 -23.83 -17.70
CA ASP A 85 8.17 -25.04 -18.51
C ASP A 85 6.68 -25.25 -18.76
N ARG A 86 5.84 -25.06 -17.74
CA ARG A 86 4.37 -25.16 -17.90
C ARG A 86 3.78 -24.05 -18.77
N ILE A 87 4.36 -22.85 -18.76
CA ILE A 87 3.98 -21.79 -19.71
C ILE A 87 4.39 -22.21 -21.14
N THR A 88 5.63 -22.67 -21.33
CA THR A 88 6.13 -23.15 -22.61
C THR A 88 5.27 -24.29 -23.18
N GLU A 89 4.83 -25.23 -22.35
CA GLU A 89 3.94 -26.31 -22.76
C GLU A 89 2.59 -25.80 -23.33
N LEU A 90 2.10 -24.67 -22.83
CA LEU A 90 0.84 -24.09 -23.25
C LEU A 90 0.95 -23.25 -24.52
N ILE A 91 2.02 -22.47 -24.67
CA ILE A 91 2.11 -21.43 -25.72
C ILE A 91 3.32 -21.54 -26.65
N GLY A 92 4.29 -22.41 -26.34
CA GLY A 92 5.53 -22.58 -27.09
C GLY A 92 6.62 -21.56 -26.70
N GLU A 93 7.86 -21.83 -27.11
CA GLU A 93 9.06 -21.08 -26.71
C GLU A 93 9.01 -19.59 -27.11
N ASP A 94 8.75 -19.29 -28.39
CA ASP A 94 8.75 -17.90 -28.89
C ASP A 94 7.75 -17.02 -28.13
N SER A 95 6.56 -17.57 -27.86
CA SER A 95 5.51 -16.84 -27.14
C SER A 95 5.81 -16.73 -25.64
N THR A 96 6.53 -17.70 -25.08
CA THR A 96 7.01 -17.66 -23.69
C THR A 96 8.08 -16.58 -23.51
N ALA A 97 8.99 -16.44 -24.48
CA ALA A 97 9.99 -15.37 -24.47
C ALA A 97 9.33 -13.97 -24.47
N ILE A 98 8.32 -13.77 -25.32
CA ILE A 98 7.54 -12.52 -25.37
C ILE A 98 6.78 -12.29 -24.05
N PHE A 99 6.17 -13.34 -23.48
CA PHE A 99 5.51 -13.25 -22.18
C PHE A 99 6.47 -12.74 -21.10
N TYR A 100 7.66 -13.34 -20.97
CA TYR A 100 8.62 -12.95 -19.95
C TYR A 100 9.18 -11.54 -20.16
N GLU A 101 9.36 -11.08 -21.41
CA GLU A 101 9.71 -9.68 -21.67
C GLU A 101 8.65 -8.71 -21.13
N GLN A 102 7.36 -9.00 -21.36
CA GLN A 102 6.27 -8.17 -20.85
C GLN A 102 6.09 -8.31 -19.33
N PHE A 103 6.27 -9.51 -18.79
CA PHE A 103 6.22 -9.79 -17.36
C PHE A 103 7.29 -9.00 -16.61
N GLU A 104 8.55 -9.10 -17.05
CA GLU A 104 9.67 -8.35 -16.49
C GLU A 104 9.41 -6.84 -16.52
N LYS A 105 8.83 -6.31 -17.60
CA LYS A 105 8.53 -4.89 -17.76
C LYS A 105 7.37 -4.38 -16.91
N ASN A 106 6.32 -5.19 -16.73
CA ASN A 106 5.07 -4.73 -16.12
C ASN A 106 4.95 -5.05 -14.63
N TYR A 107 5.69 -6.05 -14.12
CA TYR A 107 5.60 -6.46 -12.71
C TYR A 107 6.14 -5.38 -11.77
N VAL A 108 7.36 -4.88 -12.02
CA VAL A 108 7.96 -3.76 -11.30
C VAL A 108 8.48 -2.74 -12.32
N ALA A 109 8.03 -1.50 -12.19
CA ALA A 109 8.52 -0.37 -12.96
C ALA A 109 8.87 0.81 -12.02
N GLU A 110 9.40 1.89 -12.58
CA GLU A 110 9.78 3.08 -11.79
C GLU A 110 8.67 3.60 -10.88
N LYS A 111 7.41 3.59 -11.36
CA LYS A 111 6.23 4.02 -10.60
C LYS A 111 6.02 3.19 -9.32
N ASP A 112 6.42 1.92 -9.32
CA ASP A 112 6.32 1.04 -8.16
C ASP A 112 7.34 1.47 -7.10
N ILE A 113 8.60 1.73 -7.50
CA ILE A 113 9.65 2.22 -6.60
C ILE A 113 9.31 3.61 -6.05
N ALA A 114 8.78 4.50 -6.90
CA ALA A 114 8.32 5.81 -6.47
C ALA A 114 7.18 5.72 -5.45
N LYS A 115 6.26 4.76 -5.65
CA LYS A 115 5.14 4.54 -4.73
C LYS A 115 5.60 3.99 -3.38
N LEU A 116 6.55 3.06 -3.38
CA LEU A 116 7.17 2.53 -2.15
C LEU A 116 7.84 3.66 -1.34
N SER A 117 8.61 4.53 -2.01
CA SER A 117 9.22 5.70 -1.38
C SER A 117 8.16 6.68 -0.84
N GLU A 118 7.11 6.98 -1.62
CA GLU A 118 6.00 7.86 -1.19
C GLU A 118 5.31 7.36 0.08
N TRP A 119 5.15 6.04 0.24
CA TRP A 119 4.57 5.45 1.46
C TRP A 119 5.49 5.50 2.67
N GLY A 120 6.80 5.67 2.47
CA GLY A 120 7.79 5.76 3.55
C GLY A 120 8.72 4.54 3.67
N PHE A 121 8.69 3.60 2.73
CA PHE A 121 9.73 2.57 2.65
C PHE A 121 11.05 3.21 2.23
N ASN A 122 12.16 2.81 2.86
CA ASN A 122 13.49 3.37 2.61
C ASN A 122 14.49 2.36 2.02
N SER A 123 14.05 1.12 1.75
CA SER A 123 14.83 0.17 0.96
C SER A 123 13.95 -0.80 0.16
N VAL A 124 14.50 -1.36 -0.91
CA VAL A 124 13.95 -2.52 -1.62
C VAL A 124 15.00 -3.63 -1.67
N ARG A 125 14.57 -4.86 -1.43
CA ARG A 125 15.37 -6.07 -1.63
C ARG A 125 15.01 -6.64 -2.99
N LEU A 126 16.00 -6.84 -3.86
CA LEU A 126 15.86 -7.36 -5.22
C LEU A 126 16.42 -8.79 -5.30
N PRO A 127 15.55 -9.80 -5.17
CA PRO A 127 15.89 -11.19 -5.45
C PRO A 127 16.29 -11.32 -6.92
N PHE A 128 17.41 -11.98 -7.19
CA PHE A 128 17.78 -12.39 -8.54
C PHE A 128 18.12 -13.87 -8.59
N HIS A 129 17.81 -14.46 -9.74
CA HIS A 129 18.27 -15.79 -10.09
C HIS A 129 19.59 -15.69 -10.87
N TYR A 130 20.59 -16.51 -10.53
CA TYR A 130 21.92 -16.44 -11.14
C TYR A 130 21.94 -16.48 -12.68
N LYS A 131 21.06 -17.31 -13.30
CA LYS A 131 20.89 -17.44 -14.76
C LYS A 131 20.57 -16.10 -15.43
N ASN A 132 19.96 -15.15 -14.72
CA ASN A 132 19.68 -13.82 -15.26
C ASN A 132 20.97 -13.02 -15.49
N LEU A 133 21.99 -13.23 -14.65
CA LEU A 133 23.26 -12.48 -14.70
C LEU A 133 24.39 -13.26 -15.36
N SER A 134 24.32 -14.59 -15.36
CA SER A 134 25.35 -15.46 -15.90
C SER A 134 24.76 -16.81 -16.28
N THR A 135 24.62 -17.06 -17.58
CA THR A 135 24.08 -18.33 -18.13
C THR A 135 25.15 -19.41 -18.25
N GLU A 136 26.42 -19.01 -18.32
CA GLU A 136 27.59 -19.89 -18.36
C GLU A 136 28.68 -19.33 -17.42
N TYR A 137 29.42 -20.22 -16.76
CA TYR A 137 30.49 -19.81 -15.85
C TYR A 137 31.55 -18.96 -16.56
N GLY A 138 31.86 -17.79 -15.99
CA GLY A 138 32.81 -16.82 -16.55
C GLY A 138 32.23 -15.91 -17.66
N SER A 139 30.93 -16.05 -17.95
CA SER A 139 30.21 -15.21 -18.93
C SER A 139 29.10 -14.42 -18.24
N TYR A 140 28.91 -13.15 -18.63
CA TYR A 140 27.95 -12.24 -18.01
C TYR A 140 26.85 -11.84 -19.01
N ASN A 141 25.61 -11.84 -18.55
CA ASN A 141 24.44 -11.49 -19.36
C ASN A 141 24.06 -10.02 -19.14
N GLU A 142 24.42 -9.16 -20.10
CA GLU A 142 24.15 -7.71 -20.03
C GLU A 142 22.65 -7.37 -19.92
N LYS A 143 21.75 -8.23 -20.40
CA LYS A 143 20.31 -8.03 -20.21
C LYS A 143 19.96 -8.00 -18.72
N GLY A 144 20.45 -8.97 -17.95
CA GLY A 144 20.17 -9.04 -16.51
C GLY A 144 20.75 -7.86 -15.73
N PHE A 145 21.98 -7.45 -16.05
CA PHE A 145 22.59 -6.26 -15.46
C PHE A 145 21.82 -4.98 -15.82
N SER A 146 21.31 -4.84 -17.05
CA SER A 146 20.50 -3.67 -17.43
C SER A 146 19.19 -3.52 -16.64
N ILE A 147 18.64 -4.63 -16.14
CA ILE A 147 17.48 -4.60 -15.22
C ILE A 147 17.91 -4.04 -13.86
N ILE A 148 19.03 -4.51 -13.31
CA ILE A 148 19.59 -3.96 -12.05
C ILE A 148 19.89 -2.47 -12.21
N ASP A 149 20.52 -2.06 -13.32
CA ASP A 149 20.83 -0.66 -13.61
C ASP A 149 19.55 0.20 -13.64
N SER A 150 18.46 -0.33 -14.20
CA SER A 150 17.17 0.35 -14.24
C SER A 150 16.60 0.52 -12.83
N VAL A 151 16.58 -0.55 -12.02
CA VAL A 151 16.11 -0.50 -10.63
C VAL A 151 16.95 0.45 -9.79
N LEU A 152 18.28 0.40 -9.92
CA LEU A 152 19.20 1.32 -9.24
C LEU A 152 18.94 2.77 -9.63
N ALA A 153 18.70 3.06 -10.91
CA ALA A 153 18.37 4.40 -11.37
C ALA A 153 17.03 4.89 -10.79
N TRP A 154 16.03 4.01 -10.66
CA TRP A 154 14.76 4.32 -10.00
C TRP A 154 14.97 4.57 -8.50
N CYS A 155 15.75 3.72 -7.84
CA CYS A 155 16.07 3.81 -6.43
C CYS A 155 16.78 5.14 -6.11
N THR A 156 17.81 5.48 -6.90
CA THR A 156 18.55 6.75 -6.81
C THR A 156 17.63 7.97 -6.92
N ARG A 157 16.68 7.99 -7.86
CA ARG A 157 15.76 9.13 -8.03
C ARG A 157 14.72 9.27 -6.93
N ASN A 158 14.43 8.19 -6.21
CA ASN A 158 13.43 8.14 -5.15
C ASN A 158 14.06 8.03 -3.75
N GLU A 159 15.39 8.17 -3.65
CA GLU A 159 16.15 8.16 -2.41
C GLU A 159 15.86 6.93 -1.52
N ILE A 160 15.77 5.76 -2.16
CA ILE A 160 15.49 4.46 -1.53
C ILE A 160 16.66 3.51 -1.79
N TYR A 161 17.11 2.75 -0.80
CA TYR A 161 18.26 1.84 -0.96
C TYR A 161 17.90 0.56 -1.73
N LEU A 162 18.79 0.10 -2.60
CA LEU A 162 18.69 -1.19 -3.28
C LEU A 162 19.59 -2.23 -2.60
N ILE A 163 19.01 -3.31 -2.12
CA ILE A 163 19.73 -4.48 -1.60
C ILE A 163 19.63 -5.60 -2.64
N LEU A 164 20.76 -6.05 -3.16
CA LEU A 164 20.81 -7.14 -4.14
C LEU A 164 20.89 -8.49 -3.43
N ASP A 165 20.03 -9.43 -3.81
CA ASP A 165 19.91 -10.73 -3.16
C ASP A 165 20.11 -11.88 -4.14
N MET A 166 21.15 -12.70 -3.91
CA MET A 166 21.33 -13.96 -4.63
C MET A 166 20.32 -14.98 -4.10
N HIS A 167 19.11 -14.88 -4.64
CA HIS A 167 17.98 -15.68 -4.21
C HIS A 167 18.02 -17.11 -4.74
N VAL A 168 18.59 -17.28 -5.94
CA VAL A 168 18.88 -18.61 -6.52
C VAL A 168 20.34 -18.64 -6.94
N ALA A 169 21.14 -19.45 -6.25
CA ALA A 169 22.53 -19.70 -6.58
C ALA A 169 22.67 -20.80 -7.65
N PRO A 170 23.79 -20.83 -8.42
CA PRO A 170 24.15 -21.97 -9.26
C PRO A 170 23.98 -23.31 -8.54
N GLY A 171 23.17 -24.20 -9.12
CA GLY A 171 22.89 -25.52 -8.55
C GLY A 171 21.98 -25.54 -7.33
N SER A 172 21.38 -24.41 -6.93
CA SER A 172 20.39 -24.30 -5.85
C SER A 172 20.94 -24.58 -4.45
N GLN A 173 20.63 -23.70 -3.51
CA GLN A 173 21.14 -23.75 -2.13
C GLN A 173 20.24 -24.53 -1.16
N SER A 174 19.03 -24.87 -1.59
CA SER A 174 18.11 -25.81 -0.94
C SER A 174 17.34 -26.60 -2.02
N GLU A 175 16.53 -27.56 -1.59
CA GLU A 175 15.63 -28.32 -2.48
C GLU A 175 14.27 -27.64 -2.68
N ASP A 176 14.10 -26.43 -2.12
CA ASP A 176 12.83 -25.72 -2.12
C ASP A 176 12.55 -25.03 -3.45
N ALA A 177 11.27 -24.78 -3.72
CA ALA A 177 10.83 -24.14 -4.95
C ALA A 177 11.37 -22.70 -5.11
N ASN A 178 11.51 -21.94 -4.02
CA ASN A 178 12.07 -20.58 -4.04
C ASN A 178 13.57 -20.56 -4.42
N ALA A 179 14.28 -21.67 -4.21
CA ALA A 179 15.67 -21.85 -4.62
C ALA A 179 15.83 -22.48 -6.02
N ASP A 180 14.75 -22.63 -6.80
CA ASP A 180 14.75 -23.40 -8.07
C ASP A 180 15.32 -24.82 -7.87
N GLY A 181 14.99 -25.44 -6.73
CA GLY A 181 15.59 -26.66 -6.23
C GLY A 181 15.12 -27.96 -6.87
N ASP A 182 14.41 -27.93 -8.01
CA ASP A 182 13.80 -29.12 -8.63
C ASP A 182 14.81 -30.25 -8.91
N ALA A 183 16.08 -29.90 -9.14
CA ALA A 183 17.17 -30.83 -9.39
C ALA A 183 18.01 -31.17 -8.12
N GLY A 184 17.57 -30.70 -6.95
CA GLY A 184 18.26 -30.84 -5.66
C GLY A 184 19.25 -29.71 -5.35
N ALA A 185 19.75 -29.68 -4.11
CA ALA A 185 20.65 -28.64 -3.58
C ALA A 185 22.14 -28.84 -3.99
N ASN A 186 22.39 -28.90 -5.29
CA ASN A 186 23.70 -29.20 -5.90
C ASN A 186 24.77 -28.11 -5.71
N LEU A 187 24.44 -26.93 -5.17
CA LEU A 187 25.44 -25.93 -4.79
C LEU A 187 26.48 -26.51 -3.81
N TRP A 188 26.04 -27.35 -2.89
CA TRP A 188 26.89 -27.85 -1.80
C TRP A 188 27.91 -28.89 -2.27
N GLU A 189 27.59 -29.63 -3.33
CA GLU A 189 28.37 -30.76 -3.81
C GLU A 189 29.25 -30.44 -5.03
N SER A 190 29.05 -29.27 -5.66
CA SER A 190 29.80 -28.84 -6.84
C SER A 190 30.68 -27.62 -6.56
N SER A 191 32.00 -27.80 -6.70
CA SER A 191 32.95 -26.68 -6.61
C SER A 191 32.73 -25.65 -7.71
N LEU A 192 32.34 -26.09 -8.91
CA LEU A 192 32.01 -25.21 -10.03
C LEU A 192 30.82 -24.30 -9.70
N ASN A 193 29.75 -24.85 -9.12
CA ASN A 193 28.58 -24.06 -8.71
C ASN A 193 28.95 -23.00 -7.66
N GLN A 194 29.80 -23.37 -6.70
CA GLN A 194 30.30 -22.43 -5.69
C GLN A 194 31.17 -21.33 -6.32
N ASP A 195 32.14 -21.70 -7.16
CA ASP A 195 33.01 -20.75 -7.85
C ASP A 195 32.21 -19.82 -8.78
N TRP A 196 31.16 -20.33 -9.41
CA TRP A 196 30.24 -19.54 -10.22
C TRP A 196 29.47 -18.52 -9.39
N SER A 197 28.92 -18.93 -8.25
CA SER A 197 28.26 -18.03 -7.31
C SER A 197 29.20 -16.91 -6.85
N ILE A 198 30.45 -17.28 -6.54
CA ILE A 198 31.49 -16.34 -6.12
C ILE A 198 31.85 -15.36 -7.23
N ASP A 199 31.99 -15.84 -8.48
CA ASP A 199 32.35 -14.99 -9.61
C ASP A 199 31.28 -13.96 -9.95
N ILE A 200 29.99 -14.35 -9.91
CA ILE A 200 28.86 -13.42 -10.10
C ILE A 200 28.93 -12.26 -9.09
N TRP A 201 29.16 -12.57 -7.81
CA TRP A 201 29.36 -11.53 -6.79
C TRP A 201 30.58 -10.64 -7.06
N GLY A 202 31.65 -11.21 -7.59
CA GLY A 202 32.80 -10.45 -8.04
C GLY A 202 32.46 -9.45 -9.13
N GLU A 203 31.66 -9.84 -10.11
CA GLU A 203 31.23 -8.96 -11.20
C GLU A 203 30.26 -7.88 -10.73
N ILE A 204 29.28 -8.22 -9.87
CA ILE A 204 28.39 -7.25 -9.23
C ILE A 204 29.23 -6.19 -8.48
N ALA A 205 30.16 -6.63 -7.64
CA ALA A 205 31.05 -5.72 -6.90
C ALA A 205 31.91 -4.86 -7.84
N ARG A 206 32.45 -5.43 -8.93
CA ARG A 206 33.24 -4.68 -9.92
C ARG A 206 32.43 -3.57 -10.60
N ARG A 207 31.15 -3.82 -10.89
CA ARG A 207 30.27 -2.85 -11.56
C ARG A 207 29.80 -1.76 -10.62
N TYR A 208 29.41 -2.11 -9.41
CA TYR A 208 28.62 -1.24 -8.56
C TYR A 208 29.33 -0.70 -7.31
N ALA A 209 30.65 -0.92 -7.15
CA ALA A 209 31.41 -0.50 -5.97
C ALA A 209 31.26 0.99 -5.58
N SER A 210 30.93 1.87 -6.54
CA SER A 210 30.76 3.31 -6.34
C SER A 210 29.30 3.77 -6.23
N GLU A 211 28.33 2.87 -6.34
CA GLU A 211 26.91 3.22 -6.42
C GLU A 211 26.31 3.41 -5.02
N GLU A 212 26.25 4.65 -4.54
CA GLU A 212 25.89 5.00 -3.16
C GLU A 212 24.47 4.58 -2.74
N TRP A 213 23.56 4.34 -3.70
CA TRP A 213 22.19 3.87 -3.43
C TRP A 213 22.05 2.35 -3.42
N ILE A 214 23.12 1.60 -3.69
CA ILE A 214 23.17 0.20 -3.28
C ILE A 214 23.41 0.16 -1.77
N GLY A 215 22.46 -0.42 -1.05
CA GLY A 215 22.56 -0.59 0.40
C GLY A 215 23.49 -1.74 0.79
N GLY A 216 23.62 -2.75 -0.06
CA GLY A 216 24.52 -3.87 0.17
C GLY A 216 24.15 -5.13 -0.61
N TYR A 217 24.86 -6.20 -0.27
CA TYR A 217 24.81 -7.49 -0.94
C TYR A 217 24.35 -8.58 0.03
N ASP A 218 23.18 -9.13 -0.23
CA ASP A 218 22.59 -10.25 0.45
C ASP A 218 23.07 -11.55 -0.19
N LEU A 219 24.08 -12.15 0.43
CA LEU A 219 25.04 -13.04 -0.23
C LEU A 219 24.44 -14.34 -0.77
N ILE A 220 23.45 -14.89 -0.06
CA ILE A 220 22.79 -16.15 -0.40
C ILE A 220 21.50 -16.28 0.41
N ASN A 221 20.38 -16.43 -0.27
CA ASN A 221 19.08 -16.58 0.39
C ASN A 221 18.88 -17.99 0.95
N GLU A 222 18.43 -18.11 2.20
CA GLU A 222 17.95 -19.36 2.81
C GLU A 222 18.78 -20.63 2.51
N PRO A 223 20.11 -20.65 2.73
CA PRO A 223 20.87 -21.87 2.55
C PRO A 223 20.38 -22.96 3.50
N VAL A 224 20.17 -24.18 3.00
CA VAL A 224 19.74 -25.33 3.80
C VAL A 224 20.81 -26.42 3.70
N LEU A 225 21.53 -26.64 4.80
CA LEU A 225 22.50 -27.73 4.90
C LEU A 225 22.55 -28.27 6.34
N TYR A 226 22.07 -29.49 6.55
CA TYR A 226 22.05 -30.10 7.89
C TYR A 226 23.45 -30.24 8.47
N ASN A 227 23.66 -29.80 9.72
CA ASN A 227 24.98 -29.69 10.37
C ASN A 227 26.04 -28.94 9.53
N GLY A 228 25.58 -28.06 8.64
CA GLY A 228 26.38 -27.46 7.57
C GLY A 228 26.88 -26.05 7.82
N GLY A 229 26.66 -25.46 9.00
CA GLY A 229 26.95 -24.05 9.27
C GLY A 229 28.36 -23.60 8.89
N ALA A 230 29.38 -24.42 9.15
CA ALA A 230 30.77 -24.13 8.76
C ALA A 230 31.00 -24.13 7.23
N ARG A 231 30.28 -24.98 6.48
CA ARG A 231 30.32 -25.01 5.01
C ARG A 231 29.62 -23.79 4.42
N VAL A 232 28.43 -23.45 4.93
CA VAL A 232 27.70 -22.21 4.59
C VAL A 232 28.57 -20.99 4.83
N ARG A 233 29.20 -20.91 6.00
CA ARG A 233 30.17 -19.86 6.35
C ARG A 233 31.34 -19.79 5.36
N ASN A 234 31.89 -20.93 4.97
CA ASN A 234 33.05 -20.98 4.07
C ASN A 234 32.71 -20.40 2.68
N LEU A 235 31.54 -20.71 2.15
CA LEU A 235 31.06 -20.15 0.88
C LEU A 235 30.89 -18.63 0.97
N GLN A 236 30.14 -18.15 1.95
CA GLN A 236 29.94 -16.70 2.15
C GLN A 236 31.25 -15.95 2.40
N ARG A 237 32.23 -16.57 3.08
CA ARG A 237 33.59 -16.02 3.23
C ARG A 237 34.32 -15.91 1.88
N ARG A 238 34.19 -16.89 1.00
CA ARG A 238 34.79 -16.85 -0.35
C ARG A 238 34.13 -15.78 -1.21
N MET A 239 32.80 -15.63 -1.13
CA MET A 239 32.05 -14.53 -1.77
C MET A 239 32.55 -13.18 -1.27
N ARG A 240 32.63 -12.97 0.05
CA ARG A 240 33.23 -11.76 0.65
C ARG A 240 34.61 -11.49 0.07
N ASN A 241 35.51 -12.48 0.11
CA ASN A 241 36.88 -12.30 -0.35
C ASN A 241 36.95 -11.85 -1.82
N ARG A 242 35.99 -12.31 -2.65
CA ARG A 242 35.90 -11.93 -4.05
C ARG A 242 35.33 -10.52 -4.21
N ILE A 243 34.26 -10.18 -3.49
CA ILE A 243 33.66 -8.83 -3.47
C ILE A 243 34.70 -7.79 -3.04
N ARG A 244 35.39 -8.02 -1.93
CA ARG A 244 36.43 -7.14 -1.38
C ARG A 244 37.71 -7.07 -2.22
N LYS A 245 37.76 -7.66 -3.43
CA LYS A 245 38.78 -7.31 -4.43
C LYS A 245 38.43 -6.03 -5.19
N TYR A 246 37.14 -5.68 -5.26
CA TYR A 246 36.63 -4.57 -6.05
C TYR A 246 35.89 -3.52 -5.21
N ASP A 247 35.19 -3.96 -4.16
CA ASP A 247 34.29 -3.11 -3.40
C ASP A 247 34.57 -3.18 -1.90
N GLN A 248 35.00 -2.07 -1.31
CA GLN A 248 35.21 -1.92 0.13
C GLN A 248 34.06 -1.20 0.85
N ASN A 249 33.09 -0.67 0.11
CA ASN A 249 32.12 0.29 0.61
C ASN A 249 30.83 -0.39 1.09
N HIS A 250 30.29 -1.33 0.31
CA HIS A 250 28.96 -1.87 0.58
C HIS A 250 28.91 -2.89 1.72
N ILE A 251 27.77 -2.90 2.44
CA ILE A 251 27.46 -3.86 3.51
C ILE A 251 27.28 -5.26 2.91
N LEU A 252 27.78 -6.28 3.61
CA LEU A 252 27.45 -7.67 3.34
C LEU A 252 26.37 -8.16 4.31
N PHE A 253 25.22 -8.56 3.79
CA PHE A 253 24.18 -9.23 4.55
C PHE A 253 24.47 -10.74 4.51
N VAL A 254 24.83 -11.29 5.67
CA VAL A 254 25.29 -12.68 5.82
C VAL A 254 24.18 -13.50 6.44
N ASN A 255 23.62 -14.42 5.66
CA ASN A 255 22.48 -15.24 6.09
C ASN A 255 22.90 -16.40 6.99
N GLY A 256 22.02 -16.73 7.91
CA GLY A 256 22.06 -18.00 8.65
C GLY A 256 21.83 -19.22 7.75
N ASN A 257 22.08 -20.40 8.29
CA ASN A 257 21.71 -21.68 7.71
C ASN A 257 20.26 -22.06 8.07
N MET A 258 19.73 -23.14 7.47
CA MET A 258 18.41 -23.70 7.72
C MET A 258 17.30 -22.65 7.53
N TRP A 259 17.15 -22.11 6.31
CA TRP A 259 16.23 -21.00 6.02
C TRP A 259 16.55 -19.74 6.82
N SER A 260 17.83 -19.37 6.89
CA SER A 260 18.30 -18.15 7.56
C SER A 260 17.92 -18.03 9.05
N ARG A 261 17.66 -19.14 9.75
CA ARG A 261 17.29 -19.15 11.17
C ARG A 261 18.41 -19.60 12.12
N ALA A 262 19.37 -20.38 11.62
CA ALA A 262 20.39 -21.07 12.41
C ALA A 262 21.77 -20.42 12.20
N PHE A 263 22.47 -20.09 13.29
CA PHE A 263 23.73 -19.34 13.25
C PHE A 263 24.93 -20.13 13.79
N GLU A 264 24.70 -21.38 14.20
CA GLU A 264 25.72 -22.29 14.69
C GLU A 264 26.77 -22.56 13.60
N GLY A 265 28.05 -22.33 13.91
CA GLY A 265 29.15 -22.55 12.97
C GLY A 265 29.38 -21.41 11.96
N LEU A 266 28.64 -20.30 12.05
CA LEU A 266 28.87 -19.11 11.22
C LEU A 266 29.87 -18.11 11.83
N GLU A 267 30.14 -18.19 13.12
CA GLU A 267 31.12 -17.35 13.81
C GLU A 267 32.59 -17.75 13.54
N PRO A 268 33.54 -16.81 13.70
CA PRO A 268 33.35 -15.38 13.97
C PRO A 268 32.83 -14.62 12.73
N ALA A 269 32.40 -13.37 12.94
CA ALA A 269 31.98 -12.45 11.88
C ALA A 269 32.96 -12.45 10.69
N LEU A 270 32.42 -12.44 9.47
CA LEU A 270 33.19 -12.54 8.24
C LEU A 270 33.89 -11.24 7.88
N ASP A 271 33.22 -10.10 8.06
CA ASP A 271 33.67 -8.77 7.62
C ASP A 271 33.54 -7.72 8.72
N GLU A 272 34.17 -6.56 8.52
CA GLU A 272 33.95 -5.39 9.36
C GLU A 272 32.62 -4.73 9.00
N ASN A 273 32.36 -4.55 7.70
CA ASN A 273 31.13 -3.97 7.18
C ASN A 273 30.10 -5.05 6.79
N MET A 274 29.56 -5.75 7.79
CA MET A 274 28.54 -6.79 7.60
C MET A 274 27.41 -6.75 8.62
N VAL A 275 26.28 -7.36 8.25
CA VAL A 275 25.07 -7.54 9.04
C VAL A 275 24.68 -9.02 9.04
N TRP A 276 24.19 -9.53 10.18
CA TRP A 276 23.58 -10.85 10.22
C TRP A 276 22.14 -10.77 9.72
N ALA A 277 21.86 -11.42 8.60
CA ALA A 277 20.53 -11.50 8.01
C ALA A 277 19.82 -12.78 8.47
N PHE A 278 18.58 -12.64 8.93
CA PHE A 278 17.73 -13.75 9.37
C PHE A 278 16.31 -13.58 8.84
N HIS A 279 15.56 -14.69 8.76
CA HIS A 279 14.15 -14.69 8.36
C HIS A 279 13.26 -15.05 9.55
N TYR A 280 12.03 -14.53 9.54
CA TYR A 280 11.08 -14.73 10.62
C TYR A 280 9.68 -14.94 10.05
N TYR A 281 9.18 -16.17 10.13
CA TYR A 281 7.84 -16.56 9.70
C TYR A 281 7.12 -17.32 10.83
N SER A 282 5.79 -17.25 10.89
CA SER A 282 5.00 -17.92 11.96
C SER A 282 5.27 -19.43 12.00
N TRP A 283 5.40 -20.05 10.82
CA TRP A 283 5.73 -21.47 10.64
C TRP A 283 7.20 -21.82 10.89
N MET A 284 8.05 -20.85 11.21
CA MET A 284 9.41 -21.09 11.68
C MET A 284 9.48 -21.00 13.20
N VAL A 285 8.74 -20.06 13.78
CA VAL A 285 8.88 -19.71 15.20
C VAL A 285 7.94 -20.50 16.09
N PHE A 286 6.74 -20.85 15.59
CA PHE A 286 5.71 -21.62 16.31
C PHE A 286 5.39 -21.04 17.70
N ASN A 287 5.34 -19.71 17.80
CA ASN A 287 5.10 -18.99 19.04
C ASN A 287 4.59 -17.57 18.75
N ARG A 288 3.98 -16.94 19.76
CA ARG A 288 3.65 -15.50 19.70
C ARG A 288 4.91 -14.66 19.56
N VAL A 289 4.78 -13.52 18.88
CA VAL A 289 5.84 -12.54 18.69
C VAL A 289 6.25 -11.96 20.04
N THR A 290 7.45 -12.28 20.51
CA THR A 290 7.95 -11.83 21.82
C THR A 290 9.46 -11.62 21.79
N GLN A 291 10.03 -10.98 22.82
CA GLN A 291 11.49 -10.85 22.95
C GLN A 291 12.20 -12.22 22.93
N ASN A 292 11.56 -13.24 23.52
CA ASN A 292 12.16 -14.56 23.65
C ASN A 292 12.40 -15.24 22.30
N THR A 293 11.54 -15.00 21.30
CA THR A 293 11.64 -15.65 19.98
C THR A 293 12.88 -15.20 19.19
N ILE A 294 13.43 -14.02 19.51
CA ILE A 294 14.66 -13.49 18.88
C ILE A 294 15.85 -13.40 19.83
N GLN A 295 15.73 -13.87 21.08
CA GLN A 295 16.76 -13.64 22.10
C GLN A 295 18.12 -14.24 21.72
N TYR A 296 18.13 -15.39 21.03
CA TYR A 296 19.36 -16.01 20.55
C TYR A 296 20.08 -15.14 19.50
N LEU A 297 19.34 -14.43 18.63
CA LEU A 297 19.87 -13.47 17.67
C LEU A 297 20.44 -12.23 18.38
N ILE A 298 19.74 -11.74 19.41
CA ILE A 298 20.25 -10.64 20.24
C ILE A 298 21.56 -11.03 20.93
N ASN A 299 21.66 -12.27 21.41
CA ASN A 299 22.90 -12.81 21.99
C ASN A 299 24.02 -12.91 20.95
N LEU A 300 23.71 -13.37 19.73
CA LEU A 300 24.65 -13.39 18.60
C LEU A 300 25.18 -11.98 18.31
N ARG A 301 24.29 -11.01 18.06
CA ARG A 301 24.65 -9.60 17.84
C ARG A 301 25.57 -9.04 18.93
N ASN A 302 25.24 -9.33 20.19
CA ASN A 302 26.03 -8.86 21.32
C ASN A 302 27.43 -9.46 21.35
N ARG A 303 27.56 -10.76 21.07
CA ARG A 303 28.84 -11.49 21.10
C ARG A 303 29.71 -11.18 19.89
N THR A 304 29.12 -10.96 18.71
CA THR A 304 29.88 -10.65 17.49
C THR A 304 30.07 -9.15 17.25
N ASN A 305 29.37 -8.30 17.99
CA ASN A 305 29.34 -6.84 17.77
C ASN A 305 29.04 -6.48 16.30
N ARG A 306 27.96 -7.05 15.76
CA ARG A 306 27.47 -6.82 14.39
C ARG A 306 25.96 -6.60 14.39
N PRO A 307 25.40 -5.76 13.51
CA PRO A 307 23.96 -5.53 13.45
C PRO A 307 23.18 -6.79 13.04
N LEU A 308 21.87 -6.74 13.25
CA LEU A 308 20.90 -7.72 12.74
C LEU A 308 20.01 -7.04 11.71
N TRP A 309 19.53 -7.81 10.74
CA TRP A 309 18.51 -7.38 9.79
C TRP A 309 17.57 -8.54 9.48
N LEU A 310 16.26 -8.25 9.55
CA LEU A 310 15.21 -9.19 9.18
C LEU A 310 15.03 -9.15 7.66
N GLY A 311 15.68 -10.06 6.93
CA GLY A 311 15.71 -10.06 5.46
C GLY A 311 14.38 -10.43 4.81
N GLU A 312 13.57 -11.24 5.52
CA GLU A 312 12.23 -11.62 5.12
C GLU A 312 11.31 -11.91 6.32
N ALA A 313 10.07 -11.44 6.21
CA ALA A 313 8.95 -11.81 7.07
C ALA A 313 7.62 -11.61 6.34
N GLY A 314 6.62 -12.41 6.72
CA GLY A 314 5.32 -12.50 6.07
C GLY A 314 4.73 -13.87 6.39
N GLU A 315 3.90 -14.47 5.54
CA GLU A 315 2.60 -13.90 5.22
C GLU A 315 1.66 -14.13 6.40
N ASN A 316 1.03 -13.08 6.89
CA ASN A 316 0.22 -13.11 8.10
C ASN A 316 -0.73 -11.90 8.13
N SER A 317 -1.55 -11.83 9.16
CA SER A 317 -2.42 -10.69 9.47
C SER A 317 -1.65 -9.38 9.65
N ASN A 318 -2.36 -8.26 9.47
CA ASN A 318 -1.83 -6.94 9.80
C ASN A 318 -1.45 -6.79 11.27
N GLU A 319 -2.14 -7.48 12.19
CA GLU A 319 -1.79 -7.48 13.61
C GLU A 319 -0.39 -8.10 13.82
N TRP A 320 -0.13 -9.24 13.19
CA TRP A 320 1.20 -9.86 13.25
C TRP A 320 2.27 -8.98 12.61
N PHE A 321 1.93 -8.32 11.50
CA PHE A 321 2.84 -7.41 10.81
C PHE A 321 3.32 -6.31 11.77
N MET A 322 2.37 -5.66 12.44
CA MET A 322 2.64 -4.65 13.46
C MET A 322 3.43 -5.20 14.65
N GLU A 323 3.07 -6.37 15.19
CA GLU A 323 3.79 -6.97 16.32
C GLU A 323 5.26 -7.26 15.99
N VAL A 324 5.54 -7.77 14.79
CA VAL A 324 6.90 -8.10 14.34
C VAL A 324 7.70 -6.84 14.05
N THR A 325 7.16 -5.86 13.32
CA THR A 325 7.89 -4.61 13.04
C THR A 325 8.19 -3.85 14.34
N ASP A 326 7.24 -3.76 15.29
CA ASP A 326 7.48 -3.15 16.61
C ASP A 326 8.58 -3.90 17.38
N LEU A 327 8.57 -5.24 17.35
CA LEU A 327 9.62 -6.07 17.96
C LEU A 327 11.00 -5.80 17.36
N MET A 328 11.10 -5.66 16.03
CA MET A 328 12.37 -5.39 15.36
C MET A 328 12.86 -3.98 15.65
N GLU A 329 12.01 -2.98 15.50
CA GLU A 329 12.39 -1.57 15.63
C GLU A 329 12.78 -1.22 17.06
N ARG A 330 12.05 -1.71 18.08
CA ARG A 330 12.44 -1.51 19.49
C ARG A 330 13.78 -2.16 19.84
N ASN A 331 14.19 -3.18 19.09
CA ASN A 331 15.50 -3.82 19.21
C ASN A 331 16.56 -3.20 18.29
N ASN A 332 16.24 -2.15 17.53
CA ASN A 332 17.09 -1.55 16.51
C ASN A 332 17.49 -2.53 15.40
N ILE A 333 16.50 -3.23 14.84
CA ILE A 333 16.65 -4.18 13.75
C ILE A 333 15.82 -3.63 12.59
N GLY A 334 16.45 -3.40 11.44
CA GLY A 334 15.73 -3.11 10.20
C GLY A 334 15.13 -4.38 9.59
N TRP A 335 14.21 -4.22 8.65
CA TRP A 335 13.46 -5.31 8.06
C TRP A 335 13.20 -5.11 6.55
N ALA A 336 12.98 -6.20 5.83
CA ALA A 336 12.43 -6.24 4.48
C ALA A 336 11.25 -7.22 4.43
N TRP A 337 10.07 -6.73 4.08
CA TRP A 337 8.83 -7.51 4.13
C TRP A 337 8.61 -8.32 2.87
N TRP A 338 8.14 -9.56 3.03
CA TRP A 338 7.77 -10.46 1.95
C TRP A 338 6.23 -10.55 1.85
N ASN A 339 5.59 -9.99 0.82
CA ASN A 339 6.13 -9.47 -0.44
C ASN A 339 5.36 -8.20 -0.91
N TYR A 340 5.97 -7.42 -1.80
CA TYR A 340 5.40 -6.20 -2.41
C TYR A 340 4.09 -6.39 -3.20
N LYS A 341 4.07 -7.29 -4.19
CA LYS A 341 2.99 -7.43 -5.18
C LYS A 341 2.76 -8.88 -5.55
N LYS A 342 1.51 -9.32 -5.53
CA LYS A 342 1.09 -10.66 -5.97
C LYS A 342 -0.29 -10.64 -6.64
N VAL A 343 -0.65 -11.71 -7.34
CA VAL A 343 -2.00 -11.88 -7.91
C VAL A 343 -2.98 -12.19 -6.77
N GLY A 344 -4.05 -11.40 -6.66
CA GLY A 344 -5.18 -11.65 -5.76
C GLY A 344 -4.83 -11.65 -4.26
N THR A 345 -3.75 -10.99 -3.85
CA THR A 345 -3.30 -11.02 -2.46
C THR A 345 -4.09 -10.08 -1.56
N ILE A 346 -4.24 -10.49 -0.30
CA ILE A 346 -4.57 -9.57 0.80
C ILE A 346 -3.32 -9.18 1.59
N THR A 347 -2.29 -10.03 1.64
CA THR A 347 -1.11 -9.91 2.52
C THR A 347 0.00 -8.98 2.02
N GLY A 348 -0.08 -8.47 0.78
CA GLY A 348 0.90 -7.54 0.19
C GLY A 348 0.32 -6.14 -0.05
N PRO A 349 1.15 -5.07 -0.04
CA PRO A 349 0.69 -3.69 -0.32
C PRO A 349 -0.01 -3.51 -1.67
N VAL A 350 0.33 -4.34 -2.67
CA VAL A 350 -0.23 -4.26 -4.02
C VAL A 350 -0.80 -5.60 -4.46
N SER A 351 -2.07 -5.61 -4.85
CA SER A 351 -2.76 -6.78 -5.36
C SER A 351 -3.11 -6.61 -6.83
N ALA A 352 -2.47 -7.41 -7.69
CA ALA A 352 -2.85 -7.51 -9.09
C ALA A 352 -4.16 -8.31 -9.21
N PRO A 353 -5.15 -7.86 -10.00
CA PRO A 353 -6.38 -8.61 -10.16
C PRO A 353 -6.14 -9.91 -10.94
N SER A 354 -6.77 -10.99 -10.45
CA SER A 354 -6.93 -12.21 -11.24
C SER A 354 -8.01 -12.01 -12.31
N ASP A 355 -7.82 -12.61 -13.49
CA ASP A 355 -8.75 -12.55 -14.62
C ASP A 355 -9.37 -13.93 -14.88
N PRO A 356 -10.68 -14.04 -15.19
CA PRO A 356 -11.34 -15.33 -15.42
C PRO A 356 -10.75 -16.19 -16.55
N ILE A 357 -10.02 -15.62 -17.50
CA ILE A 357 -9.32 -16.39 -18.55
C ILE A 357 -7.98 -16.89 -18.02
N TYR A 358 -7.28 -16.08 -17.22
CA TYR A 358 -6.07 -16.55 -16.52
C TYR A 358 -6.40 -17.64 -15.50
N GLU A 359 -7.54 -17.55 -14.81
CA GLU A 359 -8.01 -18.56 -13.87
C GLU A 359 -8.18 -19.93 -14.51
N LYS A 360 -8.55 -20.02 -15.79
CA LYS A 360 -8.57 -21.31 -16.50
C LYS A 360 -7.20 -21.97 -16.58
N ILE A 361 -6.14 -21.18 -16.66
CA ILE A 361 -4.76 -21.67 -16.71
C ILE A 361 -4.36 -22.19 -15.33
N THR A 362 -4.58 -21.40 -14.29
CA THR A 362 -4.25 -21.80 -12.91
C THR A 362 -5.10 -22.98 -12.45
N SER A 363 -6.40 -23.04 -12.78
CA SER A 363 -7.23 -24.22 -12.51
C SER A 363 -6.71 -25.48 -13.20
N TYR A 364 -6.25 -25.39 -14.47
CA TYR A 364 -5.62 -26.53 -15.13
C TYR A 364 -4.34 -26.96 -14.42
N TRP A 365 -3.44 -26.03 -14.10
CA TRP A 365 -2.19 -26.32 -13.41
C TRP A 365 -2.39 -26.87 -11.99
N ASN A 366 -3.49 -26.51 -11.33
CA ASN A 366 -3.85 -27.00 -10.00
C ASN A 366 -4.67 -28.31 -10.05
N GLY A 367 -5.05 -28.79 -11.24
CA GLY A 367 -5.79 -30.04 -11.41
C GLY A 367 -7.32 -29.91 -11.31
N ASP A 368 -7.83 -28.68 -11.20
CA ASP A 368 -9.25 -28.35 -11.01
C ASP A 368 -9.99 -28.08 -12.33
N GLY A 369 -9.28 -28.13 -13.47
CA GLY A 369 -9.86 -27.82 -14.77
C GLY A 369 -9.15 -28.52 -15.95
N PRO A 370 -9.79 -28.56 -17.12
CA PRO A 370 -9.20 -29.15 -18.33
C PRO A 370 -8.10 -28.24 -18.90
N LYS A 371 -7.17 -28.83 -19.66
CA LYS A 371 -6.13 -28.08 -20.38
C LYS A 371 -6.75 -27.02 -21.31
N PRO A 372 -6.43 -25.72 -21.14
CA PRO A 372 -6.91 -24.67 -22.03
C PRO A 372 -6.28 -24.79 -23.44
N SER A 373 -6.98 -24.26 -24.45
CA SER A 373 -6.40 -24.14 -25.80
C SER A 373 -5.22 -23.16 -25.80
N ARG A 374 -4.27 -23.33 -26.72
CA ARG A 374 -3.13 -22.41 -26.87
C ARG A 374 -3.55 -20.94 -26.96
N GLU A 375 -4.62 -20.64 -27.70
CA GLU A 375 -5.16 -19.28 -27.85
C GLU A 375 -5.73 -18.73 -26.52
N THR A 376 -6.44 -19.56 -25.76
CA THR A 376 -6.94 -19.20 -24.42
C THR A 376 -5.77 -18.95 -23.47
N SER A 377 -4.75 -19.81 -23.50
CA SER A 377 -3.56 -19.66 -22.67
C SER A 377 -2.80 -18.38 -22.98
N GLN A 378 -2.60 -18.07 -24.27
CA GLN A 378 -1.94 -16.83 -24.67
C GLN A 378 -2.72 -15.60 -24.21
N LEU A 379 -4.05 -15.60 -24.39
CA LEU A 379 -4.89 -14.49 -23.93
C LEU A 379 -4.84 -14.32 -22.41
N GLY A 380 -4.93 -15.42 -21.65
CA GLY A 380 -4.87 -15.38 -20.18
C GLY A 380 -3.53 -14.85 -19.67
N LEU A 381 -2.42 -15.31 -20.24
CA LEU A 381 -1.07 -14.83 -19.89
C LEU A 381 -0.86 -13.35 -20.30
N ASN A 382 -1.38 -12.93 -21.44
CA ASN A 382 -1.34 -11.52 -21.85
C ASN A 382 -2.17 -10.63 -20.90
N ARG A 383 -3.30 -11.12 -20.39
CA ARG A 383 -4.09 -10.40 -19.38
C ARG A 383 -3.40 -10.35 -18.03
N LEU A 384 -2.73 -11.42 -17.62
CA LEU A 384 -1.89 -11.42 -16.42
C LEU A 384 -0.85 -10.29 -16.47
N VAL A 385 -0.06 -10.20 -17.55
CA VAL A 385 0.98 -9.16 -17.65
C VAL A 385 0.41 -7.75 -17.72
N GLU A 386 -0.79 -7.56 -18.27
CA GLU A 386 -1.47 -6.26 -18.25
C GLU A 386 -1.94 -5.90 -16.83
N ASN A 387 -2.51 -6.85 -16.11
CA ASN A 387 -3.01 -6.67 -14.75
C ASN A 387 -1.90 -6.38 -13.72
N LEU A 388 -0.66 -6.79 -14.01
CA LEU A 388 0.50 -6.54 -13.13
C LEU A 388 0.94 -5.07 -13.09
N LYS A 389 0.54 -4.24 -14.06
CA LYS A 389 0.83 -2.80 -14.04
C LYS A 389 0.17 -2.15 -12.82
N LEU A 390 0.91 -1.30 -12.10
CA LEU A 390 0.45 -0.65 -10.87
C LEU A 390 -0.92 0.04 -10.97
N GLU A 391 -1.22 0.72 -12.08
CA GLU A 391 -2.49 1.41 -12.34
C GLU A 391 -3.71 0.47 -12.44
N ASN A 392 -3.46 -0.82 -12.70
CA ASN A 392 -4.48 -1.86 -12.75
C ASN A 392 -4.59 -2.63 -11.42
N CYS A 393 -3.68 -2.37 -10.48
CA CYS A 393 -3.64 -3.06 -9.19
C CYS A 393 -4.46 -2.34 -8.12
N GLU A 394 -4.90 -3.10 -7.12
CA GLU A 394 -5.50 -2.57 -5.89
C GLU A 394 -4.40 -2.30 -4.86
N ILE A 395 -4.44 -1.11 -4.23
CA ILE A 395 -3.54 -0.74 -3.14
C ILE A 395 -4.18 -1.10 -1.79
N LYS A 396 -3.48 -1.92 -1.00
CA LYS A 396 -3.90 -2.36 0.34
C LYS A 396 -3.42 -1.36 1.41
N LYS A 397 -4.24 -0.33 1.64
CA LYS A 397 -3.94 0.76 2.59
C LYS A 397 -3.72 0.26 4.01
N ASP A 398 -4.47 -0.76 4.41
CA ASP A 398 -4.41 -1.42 5.71
C ASP A 398 -3.03 -2.09 5.94
N VAL A 399 -2.52 -2.81 4.94
CA VAL A 399 -1.18 -3.42 4.99
C VAL A 399 -0.09 -2.35 5.11
N ILE A 400 -0.19 -1.26 4.34
CA ILE A 400 0.79 -0.15 4.41
C ILE A 400 0.76 0.49 5.79
N ALA A 401 -0.42 0.76 6.33
CA ALA A 401 -0.58 1.35 7.66
C ALA A 401 -0.02 0.44 8.77
N ALA A 402 -0.28 -0.87 8.71
CA ALA A 402 0.22 -1.83 9.68
C ALA A 402 1.76 -1.91 9.73
N LEU A 403 2.42 -1.68 8.59
CA LEU A 403 3.88 -1.71 8.49
C LEU A 403 4.56 -0.38 8.81
N LEU A 404 3.93 0.76 8.51
CA LEU A 404 4.60 2.07 8.51
C LEU A 404 3.94 3.16 9.36
N ASP A 405 2.66 3.05 9.72
CA ASP A 405 1.97 4.09 10.49
C ASP A 405 2.07 3.81 12.00
N ASP A 406 2.88 4.60 12.70
CA ASP A 406 3.02 4.55 14.16
C ASP A 406 1.69 4.70 14.93
N ASN A 407 0.66 5.27 14.29
CA ASN A 407 -0.66 5.42 14.87
C ASN A 407 -1.54 4.16 14.75
N TYR A 408 -1.20 3.20 13.88
CA TYR A 408 -2.01 2.00 13.62
C TYR A 408 -2.37 1.26 14.91
N LYS A 409 -1.40 1.12 15.82
CA LYS A 409 -1.58 0.43 17.11
C LYS A 409 -2.43 1.16 18.15
N ASN A 410 -2.67 2.46 17.98
CA ASN A 410 -3.23 3.31 19.04
C ASN A 410 -4.41 4.20 18.63
N LYS A 411 -4.66 4.37 17.33
CA LYS A 411 -5.68 5.31 16.84
C LYS A 411 -6.60 4.63 15.83
N ASN A 412 -7.86 5.02 15.91
CA ASN A 412 -8.87 4.71 14.92
C ASN A 412 -8.77 5.72 13.76
N LEU A 413 -8.40 5.27 12.56
CA LEU A 413 -8.15 6.13 11.39
C LEU A 413 -9.18 5.87 10.29
N PRO A 414 -9.75 6.91 9.64
CA PRO A 414 -10.73 6.72 8.58
C PRO A 414 -10.14 5.93 7.40
N PHE A 415 -10.78 4.82 7.03
CA PHE A 415 -10.40 4.07 5.82
C PHE A 415 -10.84 4.77 4.53
N ASN A 416 -12.07 5.28 4.55
CA ASN A 416 -12.71 6.06 3.49
C ASN A 416 -13.29 7.35 4.05
N ASN A 417 -13.50 8.34 3.18
CA ASN A 417 -14.24 9.54 3.54
C ASN A 417 -15.75 9.26 3.47
N LEU A 418 -16.33 8.78 4.58
CA LEU A 418 -17.74 8.44 4.69
C LEU A 418 -18.56 9.70 4.99
N ILE A 419 -19.56 10.00 4.16
CA ILE A 419 -20.41 11.19 4.30
C ILE A 419 -21.84 10.77 4.65
N ILE A 420 -22.43 11.42 5.66
CA ILE A 420 -23.77 11.12 6.18
C ILE A 420 -24.69 12.33 6.00
N PRO A 421 -25.92 12.16 5.44
CA PRO A 421 -26.58 10.90 5.08
C PRO A 421 -25.94 10.20 3.88
N GLY A 422 -25.92 8.87 3.91
CA GLY A 422 -25.23 8.04 2.91
C GLY A 422 -25.21 6.55 3.25
N ASN A 423 -24.53 5.78 2.39
CA ASN A 423 -24.32 4.35 2.57
C ASN A 423 -22.88 4.09 2.99
N ILE A 424 -22.70 3.16 3.92
CA ILE A 424 -21.41 2.68 4.41
C ILE A 424 -21.33 1.19 4.09
N ASN A 425 -20.35 0.78 3.26
CA ASN A 425 -20.05 -0.65 3.12
C ASN A 425 -19.41 -1.12 4.41
N LEU A 426 -19.90 -2.21 4.99
CA LEU A 426 -19.44 -2.62 6.32
C LEU A 426 -18.00 -3.15 6.31
N VAL A 427 -17.50 -3.58 5.15
CA VAL A 427 -16.09 -3.94 4.95
C VAL A 427 -15.13 -2.73 4.94
N ASP A 428 -15.66 -1.52 4.80
CA ASP A 428 -14.89 -0.26 4.77
C ASP A 428 -14.74 0.35 6.18
N TYR A 429 -14.67 -0.49 7.21
CA TYR A 429 -14.41 -0.06 8.59
C TYR A 429 -13.04 0.64 8.68
N ASP A 430 -12.81 1.36 9.77
CA ASP A 430 -11.60 2.16 9.93
C ASP A 430 -10.30 1.31 9.94
N ILE A 431 -9.16 1.98 9.77
CA ILE A 431 -7.82 1.40 9.87
C ILE A 431 -7.34 1.51 11.31
N GLY A 432 -6.81 0.41 11.84
CA GLY A 432 -6.17 0.33 13.14
C GLY A 432 -6.12 -1.12 13.63
N ALA A 433 -5.32 -1.36 14.66
CA ALA A 433 -5.11 -2.69 15.25
C ALA A 433 -6.40 -3.31 15.82
N ASN A 434 -6.35 -4.63 16.07
CA ASN A 434 -7.43 -5.36 16.73
C ASN A 434 -7.71 -4.77 18.13
N GLY A 435 -8.98 -4.50 18.44
CA GLY A 435 -9.42 -3.77 19.63
C GLY A 435 -9.44 -2.24 19.47
N ILE A 436 -8.86 -1.67 18.41
CA ILE A 436 -8.85 -0.22 18.15
C ILE A 436 -9.92 0.16 17.11
N ALA A 437 -9.78 -0.30 15.87
CA ALA A 437 -10.70 0.04 14.76
C ALA A 437 -11.75 -1.04 14.50
N TYR A 438 -11.41 -2.29 14.82
CA TYR A 438 -12.32 -3.44 14.80
C TYR A 438 -11.96 -4.35 15.98
N PHE A 439 -12.78 -5.37 16.25
CA PHE A 439 -12.39 -6.49 17.09
C PHE A 439 -12.91 -7.79 16.49
N ASP A 440 -11.99 -8.73 16.34
CA ASP A 440 -12.23 -10.11 15.91
C ASP A 440 -11.50 -11.07 16.87
N PHE A 441 -12.04 -12.28 17.05
CA PHE A 441 -11.42 -13.33 17.86
C PHE A 441 -10.30 -14.05 17.11
N ASP A 442 -10.47 -14.20 15.80
CA ASP A 442 -9.57 -14.93 14.92
C ASP A 442 -8.79 -13.92 14.08
N TYR A 443 -7.78 -13.28 14.67
CA TYR A 443 -7.11 -12.13 14.03
C TYR A 443 -5.63 -12.33 13.71
N ILE A 444 -5.03 -13.49 14.04
CA ILE A 444 -3.58 -13.69 13.92
C ILE A 444 -3.14 -15.15 13.82
N ASP A 445 -2.10 -15.42 13.01
CA ASP A 445 -1.47 -16.74 12.89
C ASP A 445 -0.16 -16.84 13.68
N ASN A 446 -0.23 -17.30 14.94
CA ASN A 446 0.93 -17.45 15.84
C ASN A 446 1.41 -18.90 16.06
N ARG A 447 0.65 -19.91 15.58
CA ARG A 447 0.93 -21.37 15.65
C ARG A 447 1.68 -21.87 16.91
N PRO A 448 1.23 -21.54 18.15
CA PRO A 448 1.94 -21.94 19.35
C PRO A 448 2.03 -23.47 19.46
N GLY A 449 3.25 -24.01 19.52
CA GLY A 449 3.49 -25.45 19.64
C GLY A 449 3.42 -26.24 18.32
N GLY A 450 3.31 -25.56 17.18
CA GLY A 450 3.14 -26.19 15.87
C GLY A 450 1.67 -26.38 15.49
N GLY A 451 1.37 -26.47 14.18
CA GLY A 451 0.01 -26.63 13.69
C GLY A 451 -0.19 -26.12 12.26
N GLY A 452 -1.40 -26.29 11.75
CA GLY A 452 -1.84 -25.67 10.51
C GLY A 452 -1.91 -24.15 10.63
N ILE A 453 -2.20 -23.48 9.51
CA ILE A 453 -2.48 -22.05 9.49
C ILE A 453 -3.71 -21.74 10.36
N ASN A 454 -3.58 -20.78 11.27
CA ASN A 454 -4.74 -20.15 11.88
C ASN A 454 -5.23 -19.06 10.93
N VAL A 455 -6.35 -19.31 10.26
CA VAL A 455 -6.92 -18.34 9.34
C VAL A 455 -7.46 -17.16 10.15
N TRP A 456 -6.99 -15.96 9.84
CA TRP A 456 -7.43 -14.72 10.51
C TRP A 456 -8.49 -13.94 9.73
N ASN A 457 -8.78 -14.38 8.50
CA ASN A 457 -9.86 -13.85 7.69
C ASN A 457 -10.37 -15.05 6.89
N ASN A 458 -11.43 -15.69 7.40
CA ASN A 458 -12.04 -16.91 6.87
C ASN A 458 -12.54 -16.75 5.44
N GLY A 459 -12.77 -15.51 4.98
CA GLY A 459 -13.14 -15.24 3.60
C GLY A 459 -11.99 -14.89 2.66
N TRP A 460 -10.78 -14.65 3.20
CA TRP A 460 -9.56 -14.35 2.46
C TRP A 460 -9.72 -13.24 1.41
N ALA A 461 -10.56 -12.24 1.68
CA ALA A 461 -10.88 -11.21 0.72
C ALA A 461 -10.73 -9.80 1.29
N TYR A 462 -10.47 -8.88 0.37
CA TYR A 462 -10.42 -7.43 0.57
C TYR A 462 -9.31 -6.91 1.49
N ARG A 463 -9.31 -7.25 2.79
CA ARG A 463 -8.37 -6.72 3.79
C ARG A 463 -7.58 -7.84 4.46
N ASN A 464 -6.39 -7.49 4.94
CA ASN A 464 -5.51 -8.39 5.67
C ASN A 464 -5.68 -8.35 7.19
N ASP A 465 -6.58 -7.49 7.65
CA ASP A 465 -7.03 -7.43 9.04
C ASP A 465 -7.78 -8.70 9.44
N GLY A 466 -8.04 -8.84 10.74
CA GLY A 466 -8.68 -10.00 11.35
C GLY A 466 -10.17 -10.16 11.05
N VAL A 467 -10.83 -9.17 10.43
CA VAL A 467 -12.27 -9.27 10.15
C VAL A 467 -12.50 -10.25 9.01
N ASP A 468 -13.42 -11.19 9.22
CA ASP A 468 -13.86 -12.14 8.21
C ASP A 468 -14.62 -11.47 7.06
N ILE A 469 -14.03 -11.45 5.86
CA ILE A 469 -14.58 -10.77 4.69
C ILE A 469 -14.61 -11.70 3.48
N GLN A 470 -15.79 -11.86 2.88
CA GLN A 470 -16.00 -12.70 1.70
C GLN A 470 -16.40 -11.90 0.46
N VAL A 471 -16.04 -12.44 -0.71
CA VAL A 471 -16.60 -11.99 -1.99
C VAL A 471 -18.10 -12.31 -2.01
N SER A 472 -18.89 -11.30 -2.33
CA SER A 472 -20.34 -11.45 -2.43
C SER A 472 -20.76 -12.03 -3.77
N THR A 473 -21.74 -12.93 -3.76
CA THR A 473 -22.48 -13.37 -4.95
C THR A 473 -23.29 -12.24 -5.58
N ASN A 474 -23.93 -11.38 -4.76
CA ASN A 474 -24.58 -10.15 -5.21
C ASN A 474 -23.64 -8.95 -5.16
N THR A 475 -22.91 -8.72 -6.26
CA THR A 475 -21.93 -7.63 -6.41
C THR A 475 -22.54 -6.28 -6.79
N GLN A 476 -23.84 -6.20 -7.08
CA GLN A 476 -24.51 -4.94 -7.46
C GLN A 476 -24.62 -3.96 -6.28
N LEU A 477 -24.72 -4.49 -5.06
CA LEU A 477 -24.76 -3.68 -3.83
C LEU A 477 -23.36 -3.34 -3.32
N SER A 478 -22.54 -4.38 -3.10
CA SER A 478 -21.15 -4.29 -2.69
C SER A 478 -20.44 -5.57 -3.16
N LYS A 479 -19.18 -5.45 -3.59
CA LYS A 479 -18.36 -6.61 -4.00
C LYS A 479 -18.06 -7.54 -2.83
N TYR A 480 -17.96 -7.01 -1.61
CA TYR A 480 -17.61 -7.77 -0.42
C TYR A 480 -18.64 -7.57 0.70
N HIS A 481 -18.62 -8.46 1.68
CA HIS A 481 -19.41 -8.38 2.90
C HIS A 481 -18.64 -8.99 4.07
N VAL A 482 -18.97 -8.57 5.28
CA VAL A 482 -18.49 -9.19 6.51
C VAL A 482 -19.27 -10.50 6.72
N SER A 483 -18.56 -11.58 7.02
CA SER A 483 -19.14 -12.90 7.28
C SER A 483 -18.64 -13.48 8.60
N HIS A 484 -19.07 -14.71 8.94
CA HIS A 484 -18.63 -15.46 10.13
C HIS A 484 -18.74 -14.71 11.46
N THR A 485 -19.61 -13.69 11.52
CA THR A 485 -19.72 -12.80 12.68
C THR A 485 -19.95 -13.56 13.98
N GLN A 486 -19.19 -13.21 15.01
CA GLN A 486 -19.31 -13.76 16.35
C GLN A 486 -19.84 -12.72 17.35
N SER A 487 -20.45 -13.22 18.42
CA SER A 487 -21.03 -12.35 19.44
C SER A 487 -19.90 -11.65 20.23
N GLY A 488 -19.93 -10.32 20.26
CA GLY A 488 -18.92 -9.49 20.93
C GLY A 488 -17.96 -8.77 19.99
N GLU A 489 -17.94 -9.12 18.70
CA GLU A 489 -17.15 -8.43 17.68
C GLU A 489 -17.69 -7.02 17.40
N PHE A 490 -16.82 -6.15 16.87
CA PHE A 490 -17.24 -4.81 16.46
C PHE A 490 -16.43 -4.24 15.30
N LEU A 491 -17.01 -3.25 14.63
CA LEU A 491 -16.41 -2.47 13.56
C LEU A 491 -16.64 -0.98 13.83
N LYS A 492 -15.60 -0.15 13.69
CA LYS A 492 -15.71 1.32 13.82
C LYS A 492 -15.68 2.01 12.47
N TYR A 493 -16.39 3.12 12.38
CA TYR A 493 -16.49 3.95 11.18
C TYR A 493 -16.38 5.42 11.56
N THR A 494 -15.38 6.10 11.02
CA THR A 494 -15.26 7.55 11.08
C THR A 494 -16.12 8.15 9.97
N ILE A 495 -17.14 8.91 10.36
CA ILE A 495 -18.10 9.52 9.44
C ILE A 495 -18.05 11.04 9.52
N ASN A 496 -18.40 11.70 8.42
CA ASN A 496 -18.61 13.15 8.36
C ASN A 496 -20.08 13.46 8.09
N VAL A 497 -20.77 13.94 9.12
CA VAL A 497 -22.19 14.27 9.12
C VAL A 497 -22.38 15.69 8.60
N LEU A 498 -23.19 15.84 7.55
CA LEU A 498 -23.36 17.12 6.87
C LEU A 498 -24.20 18.13 7.66
N GLN A 499 -25.17 17.64 8.43
CA GLN A 499 -26.06 18.44 9.27
C GLN A 499 -26.34 17.73 10.59
N GLU A 500 -26.36 18.49 11.67
CA GLU A 500 -26.87 17.97 12.94
C GLU A 500 -28.35 17.57 12.81
N GLY A 501 -28.76 16.52 13.50
CA GLY A 501 -30.16 16.11 13.57
C GLY A 501 -30.36 14.61 13.70
N SER A 502 -31.62 14.20 13.57
CA SER A 502 -32.05 12.81 13.72
C SER A 502 -31.95 12.03 12.41
N TYR A 503 -31.32 10.87 12.46
CA TYR A 503 -31.07 9.99 11.32
C TYR A 503 -31.67 8.60 11.53
N ASP A 504 -32.27 8.07 10.47
CA ASP A 504 -32.78 6.69 10.38
C ASP A 504 -31.65 5.77 9.91
N PHE A 505 -31.47 4.65 10.62
CA PHE A 505 -30.48 3.63 10.31
C PHE A 505 -31.15 2.35 9.83
N SER A 506 -30.67 1.83 8.70
CA SER A 506 -31.01 0.49 8.22
C SER A 506 -29.75 -0.29 7.86
N ILE A 507 -29.81 -1.61 8.02
CA ILE A 507 -28.69 -2.50 7.70
C ILE A 507 -29.14 -3.54 6.68
N ILE A 508 -28.28 -3.81 5.69
CA ILE A 508 -28.44 -4.91 4.75
C ILE A 508 -27.67 -6.10 5.29
N SER A 509 -28.39 -7.17 5.62
CA SER A 509 -27.83 -8.40 6.18
C SER A 509 -28.44 -9.65 5.54
N SER A 510 -27.78 -10.80 5.74
CA SER A 510 -28.29 -12.12 5.39
C SER A 510 -27.94 -13.13 6.49
N SER A 511 -28.78 -14.14 6.67
CA SER A 511 -28.60 -15.15 7.70
C SER A 511 -29.41 -16.40 7.38
N GLU A 512 -28.87 -17.58 7.71
CA GLU A 512 -29.63 -18.84 7.75
C GLU A 512 -30.18 -19.16 9.14
N THR A 513 -29.70 -18.45 10.16
CA THR A 513 -30.06 -18.64 11.56
C THR A 513 -30.90 -17.48 12.08
N ALA A 514 -31.76 -17.76 13.05
CA ALA A 514 -32.53 -16.73 13.72
C ALA A 514 -31.77 -16.19 14.94
N GLY A 515 -31.96 -14.90 15.25
CA GLY A 515 -31.54 -14.33 16.52
C GLY A 515 -30.19 -13.62 16.49
N SER A 516 -29.59 -13.37 15.32
CA SER A 516 -28.50 -12.40 15.22
C SER A 516 -29.01 -10.99 15.50
N SER A 517 -28.15 -10.14 16.03
CA SER A 517 -28.49 -8.77 16.40
C SER A 517 -27.28 -7.87 16.41
N VAL A 518 -27.53 -6.56 16.28
CA VAL A 518 -26.52 -5.51 16.30
C VAL A 518 -26.94 -4.33 17.17
N SER A 519 -25.96 -3.57 17.64
CA SER A 519 -26.16 -2.26 18.31
C SER A 519 -25.17 -1.24 17.74
N ILE A 520 -25.48 0.04 17.88
CA ILE A 520 -24.57 1.13 17.49
C ILE A 520 -24.25 2.00 18.69
N PHE A 521 -22.98 2.32 18.87
CA PHE A 521 -22.46 3.20 19.91
C PHE A 521 -21.68 4.36 19.31
N ASN A 522 -21.53 5.46 20.06
CA ASN A 522 -20.60 6.54 19.72
C ASN A 522 -19.16 6.23 20.21
N GLU A 523 -18.25 7.21 20.08
CA GLU A 523 -16.85 7.10 20.49
C GLU A 523 -16.69 6.90 22.01
N GLU A 524 -17.59 7.51 22.79
CA GLU A 524 -17.65 7.45 24.25
C GLU A 524 -18.27 6.14 24.79
N ASN A 525 -18.64 5.20 23.90
CA ASN A 525 -19.38 3.97 24.19
C ASN A 525 -20.80 4.18 24.73
N GLU A 526 -21.40 5.34 24.48
CA GLU A 526 -22.82 5.57 24.73
C GLU A 526 -23.64 4.91 23.62
N THR A 527 -24.75 4.30 23.99
CA THR A 527 -25.65 3.64 23.04
C THR A 527 -26.37 4.68 22.17
N LEU A 528 -26.18 4.60 20.86
CA LEU A 528 -26.95 5.37 19.87
C LEU A 528 -28.17 4.58 19.40
N ILE A 529 -28.01 3.27 19.22
CA ILE A 529 -29.08 2.34 18.83
C ILE A 529 -28.97 1.09 19.72
N ASP A 530 -30.05 0.80 20.45
CA ASP A 530 -30.21 -0.41 21.26
C ASP A 530 -30.11 -1.69 20.41
N GLU A 531 -30.14 -2.86 21.05
CA GLU A 531 -30.08 -4.16 20.35
C GLU A 531 -31.23 -4.31 19.33
N ALA A 532 -30.88 -4.33 18.06
CA ALA A 532 -31.78 -4.54 16.93
C ALA A 532 -31.59 -5.95 16.35
N LYS A 533 -32.68 -6.71 16.27
CA LYS A 533 -32.67 -8.07 15.72
C LYS A 533 -32.63 -8.05 14.20
N LEU A 534 -31.82 -8.93 13.62
CA LEU A 534 -31.75 -9.13 12.18
C LEU A 534 -32.59 -10.36 11.77
N PRO A 535 -33.24 -10.33 10.59
CA PRO A 535 -34.09 -11.41 10.15
C PRO A 535 -33.27 -12.63 9.70
N ASN A 536 -33.85 -13.82 9.88
CA ASN A 536 -33.42 -15.01 9.15
C ASN A 536 -33.89 -14.88 7.69
N THR A 537 -32.96 -14.79 6.75
CA THR A 537 -33.24 -14.66 5.31
C THR A 537 -33.26 -16.00 4.58
N GLN A 538 -33.11 -17.12 5.31
CA GLN A 538 -33.08 -18.51 4.84
C GLN A 538 -31.85 -18.89 4.01
N SER A 539 -30.98 -17.93 3.70
CA SER A 539 -29.73 -18.14 2.95
C SER A 539 -28.79 -16.97 3.16
N TYR A 540 -27.49 -17.25 3.28
CA TYR A 540 -26.46 -16.21 3.34
C TYR A 540 -26.31 -15.39 2.04
N ASP A 541 -26.93 -15.84 0.93
CA ASP A 541 -26.94 -15.11 -0.34
C ASP A 541 -28.19 -14.23 -0.55
N ILE A 542 -29.20 -14.36 0.31
CA ILE A 542 -30.43 -13.57 0.25
C ILE A 542 -30.30 -12.37 1.20
N TRP A 543 -30.15 -11.18 0.63
CA TRP A 543 -29.91 -9.95 1.36
C TRP A 543 -31.19 -9.17 1.63
N THR A 544 -31.43 -8.80 2.89
CA THR A 544 -32.60 -8.02 3.32
C THR A 544 -32.17 -6.74 4.02
N GLU A 545 -32.81 -5.63 3.69
CA GLU A 545 -32.68 -4.37 4.42
C GLU A 545 -33.63 -4.35 5.63
N THR A 546 -33.10 -4.03 6.82
CA THR A 546 -33.86 -3.96 8.08
C THR A 546 -33.60 -2.61 8.74
N GLU A 547 -34.65 -1.88 9.10
CA GLU A 547 -34.52 -0.67 9.94
C GLU A 547 -34.13 -1.10 11.36
N ILE A 548 -33.05 -0.51 11.88
CA ILE A 548 -32.49 -0.89 13.19
C ILE A 548 -32.72 0.18 14.26
N GLY A 549 -33.04 1.41 13.88
CA GLY A 549 -33.39 2.48 14.82
C GLY A 549 -33.09 3.87 14.30
N LYS A 550 -33.16 4.84 15.20
CA LYS A 550 -32.85 6.26 14.94
C LYS A 550 -31.89 6.77 15.98
N ALA A 551 -30.98 7.65 15.57
CA ALA A 551 -30.07 8.34 16.48
C ALA A 551 -29.86 9.78 16.03
N ASP A 552 -29.60 10.66 16.99
CA ASP A 552 -29.17 12.03 16.72
C ASP A 552 -27.67 12.05 16.51
N LEU A 553 -27.22 12.73 15.45
CA LEU A 553 -25.81 12.89 15.11
C LEU A 553 -25.43 14.36 15.05
N ASP A 554 -24.24 14.70 15.54
CA ASP A 554 -23.70 16.05 15.49
C ASP A 554 -23.12 16.35 14.11
N LYS A 555 -23.17 17.62 13.69
CA LYS A 555 -22.52 18.03 12.44
C LYS A 555 -21.00 17.84 12.52
N GLY A 556 -20.41 17.27 11.47
CA GLY A 556 -18.96 17.10 11.33
C GLY A 556 -18.52 15.67 11.62
N LYS A 557 -17.30 15.52 12.13
CA LYS A 557 -16.70 14.20 12.39
C LYS A 557 -17.40 13.52 13.57
N ASN A 558 -17.88 12.30 13.35
CA ASN A 558 -18.38 11.39 14.40
C ASN A 558 -17.72 10.01 14.21
N VAL A 559 -17.72 9.18 15.24
CA VAL A 559 -17.34 7.76 15.15
C VAL A 559 -18.53 6.89 15.53
N LEU A 560 -18.86 5.94 14.66
CA LEU A 560 -19.85 4.90 14.95
C LEU A 560 -19.15 3.58 15.25
N ARG A 561 -19.51 2.92 16.34
CA ARG A 561 -19.10 1.54 16.64
C ARG A 561 -20.31 0.61 16.44
N LEU A 562 -20.30 -0.16 15.36
CA LEU A 562 -21.24 -1.24 15.12
C LEU A 562 -20.80 -2.46 15.93
N SER A 563 -21.59 -2.87 16.91
CA SER A 563 -21.34 -4.05 17.73
C SER A 563 -22.22 -5.21 17.27
N ILE A 564 -21.62 -6.38 17.08
CA ILE A 564 -22.33 -7.63 16.83
C ILE A 564 -22.72 -8.21 18.19
N THR A 565 -23.93 -7.90 18.64
CA THR A 565 -24.42 -8.35 19.97
C THR A 565 -24.72 -9.85 19.97
N ARG A 566 -25.23 -10.37 18.85
CA ARG A 566 -25.36 -11.81 18.59
C ARG A 566 -24.91 -12.09 17.16
N GLY A 567 -23.90 -12.95 17.02
CA GLY A 567 -23.35 -13.37 15.75
C GLY A 567 -24.28 -14.25 14.92
N GLY A 568 -23.80 -14.68 13.76
CA GLY A 568 -24.50 -15.62 12.87
C GLY A 568 -25.18 -15.00 11.65
N SER A 569 -24.95 -13.71 11.37
CA SER A 569 -25.39 -13.06 10.13
C SER A 569 -24.22 -12.48 9.35
N ASN A 570 -24.32 -12.50 8.02
CA ASN A 570 -23.45 -11.71 7.16
C ASN A 570 -23.96 -10.27 7.09
N LEU A 571 -23.04 -9.31 7.09
CA LEU A 571 -23.33 -7.88 7.15
C LEU A 571 -22.71 -7.18 5.94
N LYS A 572 -23.53 -6.45 5.16
CA LYS A 572 -23.08 -5.85 3.90
C LYS A 572 -22.97 -4.34 3.94
N MET A 573 -24.01 -3.66 4.38
CA MET A 573 -24.11 -2.21 4.25
C MET A 573 -24.95 -1.62 5.36
N LEU A 574 -24.50 -0.50 5.92
CA LEU A 574 -25.27 0.36 6.79
C LEU A 574 -25.72 1.58 5.99
N LYS A 575 -27.02 1.90 6.01
CA LYS A 575 -27.58 3.10 5.40
C LYS A 575 -28.01 4.04 6.52
N VAL A 576 -27.59 5.28 6.39
CA VAL A 576 -27.91 6.34 7.35
C VAL A 576 -28.60 7.46 6.57
N THR A 577 -29.88 7.67 6.83
CA THR A 577 -30.70 8.60 6.06
C THR A 577 -31.32 9.65 6.96
N SER A 578 -31.51 10.86 6.43
CA SER A 578 -32.30 11.90 7.07
C SER A 578 -33.62 12.07 6.34
N LYS A 579 -34.66 12.57 7.03
CA LYS A 579 -35.94 12.95 6.42
C LYS A 579 -35.77 13.86 5.19
N ALA A 580 -34.81 14.78 5.22
CA ALA A 580 -34.52 15.67 4.09
C ALA A 580 -33.93 14.91 2.90
N SER A 581 -32.99 13.97 3.13
CA SER A 581 -32.43 13.14 2.07
C SER A 581 -33.46 12.21 1.43
N THR A 582 -34.37 11.64 2.22
CA THR A 582 -35.41 10.73 1.71
C THR A 582 -36.53 11.47 0.97
N SER A 583 -36.76 12.76 1.25
CA SER A 583 -37.68 13.59 0.47
C SER A 583 -37.12 14.07 -0.89
N GLY A 584 -35.93 13.60 -1.28
CA GLY A 584 -35.28 13.96 -2.56
C GLY A 584 -34.61 15.34 -2.55
N MET A 585 -34.49 15.98 -1.39
CA MET A 585 -33.78 17.26 -1.27
C MET A 585 -32.31 17.05 -1.61
N VAL A 586 -31.75 17.85 -2.52
CA VAL A 586 -30.32 17.78 -2.83
C VAL A 586 -29.59 18.93 -2.19
N ILE A 587 -30.02 20.17 -2.40
CA ILE A 587 -29.36 21.34 -1.81
C ILE A 587 -30.01 21.73 -0.49
N PHE A 588 -29.20 21.79 0.57
CA PHE A 588 -29.69 22.09 1.92
C PHE A 588 -29.19 23.40 2.51
N ASN A 589 -28.03 23.88 2.06
CA ASN A 589 -27.47 25.15 2.46
C ASN A 589 -26.89 25.86 1.24
N HIS A 590 -26.91 27.19 1.22
CA HIS A 590 -26.29 27.99 0.18
C HIS A 590 -25.84 29.34 0.69
N LYS A 591 -24.83 29.91 0.04
CA LYS A 591 -24.33 31.26 0.30
C LYS A 591 -23.75 31.86 -0.97
N VAL A 592 -24.15 33.09 -1.26
CA VAL A 592 -23.74 33.81 -2.46
C VAL A 592 -22.89 35.02 -2.07
N TYR A 593 -21.62 35.05 -2.49
CA TYR A 593 -20.67 36.09 -2.09
C TYR A 593 -19.52 36.33 -3.09
N PRO A 594 -18.88 37.52 -3.10
CA PRO A 594 -19.31 38.73 -2.40
C PRO A 594 -20.60 39.30 -3.01
N ASN A 595 -21.45 39.86 -2.17
CA ASN A 595 -22.67 40.55 -2.59
C ASN A 595 -22.76 41.90 -1.86
N PRO A 596 -22.49 43.04 -2.53
CA PRO A 596 -22.30 43.21 -3.98
C PRO A 596 -20.99 42.63 -4.53
N THR A 597 -20.96 42.32 -5.84
CA THR A 597 -19.77 41.85 -6.56
C THR A 597 -19.31 42.83 -7.66
N PRO A 598 -18.00 43.07 -7.79
CA PRO A 598 -17.45 43.85 -8.91
C PRO A 598 -17.05 43.00 -10.13
N LYS A 599 -16.73 41.72 -9.94
CA LYS A 599 -16.09 40.89 -10.98
C LYS A 599 -16.60 39.46 -11.03
N SER A 600 -16.62 38.77 -9.89
CA SER A 600 -17.09 37.38 -9.82
C SER A 600 -17.92 37.12 -8.58
N LEU A 601 -18.80 36.16 -8.70
CA LEU A 601 -19.72 35.73 -7.67
C LEU A 601 -19.48 34.25 -7.40
N ASN A 602 -19.11 33.91 -6.18
CA ASN A 602 -19.06 32.54 -5.71
C ASN A 602 -20.40 32.14 -5.14
N ILE A 603 -20.88 31.00 -5.58
CA ILE A 603 -22.16 30.42 -5.21
C ILE A 603 -21.80 29.11 -4.51
N HIS A 604 -21.73 29.20 -3.19
CA HIS A 604 -21.49 28.05 -2.34
C HIS A 604 -22.81 27.38 -2.07
N PHE A 605 -22.84 26.06 -2.16
CA PHE A 605 -23.98 25.28 -1.73
C PHE A 605 -23.54 23.91 -1.22
N ASP A 606 -24.19 23.45 -0.17
CA ASP A 606 -23.98 22.12 0.37
C ASP A 606 -25.07 21.19 -0.15
N ALA A 607 -24.66 20.00 -0.60
CA ALA A 607 -25.55 19.01 -1.17
C ALA A 607 -25.47 17.67 -0.45
N PHE A 608 -26.59 16.96 -0.36
CA PHE A 608 -26.62 15.60 0.20
C PHE A 608 -26.07 14.54 -0.76
N SER A 609 -26.12 14.80 -2.08
CA SER A 609 -25.75 13.81 -3.09
C SER A 609 -25.26 14.46 -4.38
N SER A 610 -24.72 13.62 -5.28
CA SER A 610 -24.32 14.07 -6.60
C SER A 610 -25.51 14.20 -7.54
N LYS A 611 -25.80 15.42 -8.00
CA LYS A 611 -26.86 15.70 -8.97
C LYS A 611 -26.46 16.83 -9.91
N LYS A 612 -27.04 16.85 -11.09
CA LYS A 612 -26.90 17.99 -12.01
C LYS A 612 -27.74 19.16 -11.48
N VAL A 613 -27.07 20.22 -11.06
CA VAL A 613 -27.65 21.47 -10.56
C VAL A 613 -27.57 22.52 -11.66
N LYS A 614 -28.69 23.15 -12.01
CA LYS A 614 -28.73 24.33 -12.87
C LYS A 614 -28.47 25.56 -12.01
N VAL A 615 -27.56 26.40 -12.47
CA VAL A 615 -27.37 27.75 -11.94
C VAL A 615 -27.72 28.71 -13.06
N ALA A 616 -28.60 29.67 -12.80
CA ALA A 616 -28.97 30.69 -13.77
C ALA A 616 -29.05 32.07 -13.12
N ILE A 617 -28.82 33.10 -13.90
CA ILE A 617 -28.83 34.49 -13.46
C ILE A 617 -29.80 35.25 -14.33
N PHE A 618 -30.69 36.00 -13.67
CA PHE A 618 -31.75 36.78 -14.29
C PHE A 618 -31.61 38.26 -13.91
N ASP A 619 -32.01 39.14 -14.82
CA ASP A 619 -32.17 40.56 -14.50
C ASP A 619 -33.51 40.85 -13.79
N LEU A 620 -33.75 42.11 -13.45
CA LEU A 620 -34.99 42.58 -12.80
C LEU A 620 -36.26 42.35 -13.65
N GLN A 621 -36.11 42.20 -14.97
CA GLN A 621 -37.22 41.94 -15.89
C GLN A 621 -37.48 40.42 -16.06
N GLY A 622 -36.71 39.57 -15.38
CA GLY A 622 -36.82 38.12 -15.46
C GLY A 622 -36.18 37.51 -16.72
N LYS A 623 -35.36 38.27 -17.45
CA LYS A 623 -34.63 37.74 -18.60
C LYS A 623 -33.38 36.99 -18.15
N GLU A 624 -33.18 35.78 -18.67
CA GLU A 624 -31.99 34.97 -18.40
C GLU A 624 -30.76 35.65 -19.03
N ILE A 625 -29.80 36.01 -18.19
CA ILE A 625 -28.53 36.64 -18.57
C ILE A 625 -27.46 35.57 -18.80
N TRP A 626 -27.45 34.59 -17.91
CA TRP A 626 -26.48 33.51 -17.93
C TRP A 626 -27.09 32.24 -17.34
N SER A 627 -26.70 31.08 -17.86
CA SER A 627 -26.98 29.82 -17.20
C SER A 627 -25.88 28.79 -17.44
N GLY A 628 -25.75 27.87 -16.49
CA GLY A 628 -24.80 26.78 -16.54
C GLY A 628 -25.25 25.63 -15.68
N PHE A 629 -24.56 24.51 -15.82
CA PHE A 629 -24.80 23.33 -15.02
C PHE A 629 -23.54 22.94 -14.29
N LYS A 630 -23.70 22.49 -13.05
CA LYS A 630 -22.64 21.83 -12.29
C LYS A 630 -23.17 20.53 -11.71
N ARG A 631 -22.39 19.47 -11.83
CA ARG A 631 -22.66 18.25 -11.07
C ARG A 631 -22.17 18.48 -9.64
N SER A 632 -23.07 18.45 -8.68
CA SER A 632 -22.72 18.53 -7.26
C SER A 632 -22.00 17.25 -6.81
N LYS A 633 -21.26 17.34 -5.71
CA LYS A 633 -20.84 16.23 -4.86
C LYS A 633 -21.54 16.36 -3.51
N ALA A 634 -21.60 15.27 -2.74
CA ALA A 634 -22.05 15.35 -1.36
C ALA A 634 -21.10 16.26 -0.55
N GLY A 635 -21.65 17.07 0.36
CA GLY A 635 -20.93 18.13 1.06
C GLY A 635 -20.81 19.43 0.25
N GLU A 636 -19.71 20.14 0.43
CA GLU A 636 -19.53 21.50 -0.09
C GLU A 636 -19.28 21.56 -1.60
N ASN A 637 -19.93 22.50 -2.27
CA ASN A 637 -19.78 22.81 -3.70
C ASN A 637 -19.64 24.31 -3.94
N ILE A 638 -18.76 24.70 -4.87
CA ILE A 638 -18.54 26.11 -5.23
C ILE A 638 -18.75 26.34 -6.73
N PHE A 639 -19.67 27.20 -7.14
CA PHE A 639 -19.81 27.65 -8.53
C PHE A 639 -19.38 29.11 -8.66
N GLU A 640 -18.38 29.39 -9.49
CA GLU A 640 -17.96 30.77 -9.76
C GLU A 640 -18.60 31.30 -11.04
N TRP A 641 -19.25 32.46 -10.95
CA TRP A 641 -19.75 33.21 -12.11
C TRP A 641 -18.98 34.53 -12.27
N ASN A 642 -18.36 34.72 -13.43
CA ASN A 642 -17.45 35.84 -13.71
C ASN A 642 -18.16 37.14 -14.16
N ALA A 643 -19.42 37.35 -13.76
CA ALA A 643 -20.23 38.50 -14.17
C ALA A 643 -20.30 38.72 -15.69
N LEU A 644 -20.40 37.61 -16.44
CA LEU A 644 -20.54 37.58 -17.89
C LEU A 644 -21.88 36.96 -18.29
N ASP A 645 -22.48 37.46 -19.37
CA ASP A 645 -23.62 36.82 -20.02
C ASP A 645 -23.21 35.55 -20.78
N ASN A 646 -24.17 34.80 -21.32
CA ASN A 646 -23.91 33.60 -22.13
C ASN A 646 -23.08 33.86 -23.40
N LYS A 647 -22.97 35.11 -23.86
CA LYS A 647 -22.15 35.53 -25.01
C LYS A 647 -20.78 36.06 -24.58
N ARG A 648 -20.41 35.90 -23.29
CA ARG A 648 -19.17 36.40 -22.67
C ARG A 648 -19.06 37.93 -22.62
N ASN A 649 -20.16 38.65 -22.75
CA ASN A 649 -20.19 40.09 -22.52
C ASN A 649 -20.32 40.38 -21.04
N LYS A 650 -19.69 41.49 -20.65
CA LYS A 650 -19.79 42.08 -19.33
C LYS A 650 -21.24 42.51 -19.04
N VAL A 651 -21.81 42.03 -17.93
CA VAL A 651 -23.14 42.48 -17.46
C VAL A 651 -23.06 43.89 -16.86
N SER A 652 -24.14 44.67 -16.91
CA SER A 652 -24.20 46.05 -16.41
C SER A 652 -24.25 46.11 -14.86
N ASN A 653 -24.01 47.30 -14.30
CA ASN A 653 -24.28 47.54 -12.88
C ASN A 653 -25.79 47.43 -12.63
N GLY A 654 -26.18 46.74 -11.56
CA GLY A 654 -27.59 46.53 -11.26
C GLY A 654 -27.87 45.38 -10.29
N ILE A 655 -29.15 45.17 -10.05
CA ILE A 655 -29.66 44.06 -9.24
C ILE A 655 -29.96 42.88 -10.17
N TYR A 656 -29.54 41.70 -9.74
CA TYR A 656 -29.75 40.44 -10.42
C TYR A 656 -30.30 39.40 -9.44
N PHE A 657 -30.90 38.35 -9.99
CA PHE A 657 -31.35 37.19 -9.24
C PHE A 657 -30.59 35.97 -9.68
N ILE A 658 -30.05 35.23 -8.73
CA ILE A 658 -29.55 33.88 -8.99
C ILE A 658 -30.67 32.88 -8.75
N LEU A 659 -30.71 31.86 -9.58
CA LEU A 659 -31.54 30.67 -9.48
C LEU A 659 -30.62 29.45 -9.37
N ILE A 660 -30.76 28.69 -8.30
CA ILE A 660 -30.09 27.39 -8.12
C ILE A 660 -31.17 26.33 -8.09
N ASP A 661 -31.16 25.42 -9.05
CA ASP A 661 -32.21 24.43 -9.26
C ASP A 661 -31.61 23.03 -9.35
N ASP A 662 -31.99 22.17 -8.41
CA ASP A 662 -31.59 20.78 -8.34
C ASP A 662 -32.66 19.82 -8.90
N GLY A 663 -33.73 20.35 -9.48
CA GLY A 663 -34.89 19.62 -10.01
C GLY A 663 -35.96 19.26 -8.98
N HIS A 664 -35.70 19.44 -7.68
CA HIS A 664 -36.70 19.31 -6.60
C HIS A 664 -36.96 20.64 -5.90
N LYS A 665 -35.91 21.44 -5.69
CA LYS A 665 -35.94 22.73 -5.03
C LYS A 665 -35.31 23.78 -5.93
N VAL A 666 -36.00 24.91 -6.05
CA VAL A 666 -35.50 26.11 -6.73
C VAL A 666 -35.22 27.17 -5.68
N ILE A 667 -33.95 27.52 -5.52
CA ILE A 667 -33.49 28.59 -4.65
C ILE A 667 -33.36 29.86 -5.49
N LYS A 668 -33.88 30.97 -4.99
CA LYS A 668 -33.76 32.29 -5.63
C LYS A 668 -33.17 33.28 -4.63
N GLU A 669 -32.06 33.93 -5.00
CA GLU A 669 -31.40 34.92 -4.15
C GLU A 669 -31.08 36.20 -4.93
N LYS A 670 -31.21 37.35 -4.27
CA LYS A 670 -30.91 38.65 -4.87
C LYS A 670 -29.45 39.01 -4.65
N PHE A 671 -28.75 39.43 -5.70
CA PHE A 671 -27.42 40.00 -5.57
C PHE A 671 -27.23 41.24 -6.44
N THR A 672 -26.18 42.02 -6.14
CA THR A 672 -25.91 43.29 -6.83
C THR A 672 -24.54 43.25 -7.51
N VAL A 673 -24.47 43.72 -8.75
CA VAL A 673 -23.22 43.95 -9.49
C VAL A 673 -22.87 45.43 -9.42
N LEU A 674 -21.68 45.76 -8.92
CA LEU A 674 -21.16 47.14 -8.82
C LEU A 674 -19.74 47.19 -9.38
N ARG A 675 -19.59 47.74 -10.58
CA ARG A 675 -18.31 47.96 -11.25
C ARG A 675 -17.83 49.38 -11.18
#